data_AF-A0A673MSB2-F1
#
_entry.id   AF-A0A673MSB2-F1
#
_cell.length_a   1.000
_cell.length_b   1.000
_cell.length_c   1.000
_cell.angle_alpha   90.00
_cell.angle_beta   90.00
_cell.angle_gamma   90.00
#
_symmetry.space_group_name_H-M   'P 1'
#
loop_
_entity.id
_entity.type
_entity.pdbx_description
1 polymer ?
#
loop_
_entity_poly.entity_id
_entity_poly.type
_entity_poly.pdbx_seq_one_letter_code
_entity_poly.pdbx_strand_id
1 'polypeptide(L)'
;FLECTTRPKRTRRHRRVQREDAARNELVSRSLESAQQCLFSQDYGTAFVHYLLALNLAPALKDFANESFRFTLFKWADELDSLGRIQDLFDCYEQALELFPVDEVIVNSMGEHLFRMGFRNEAAGHFYKALKLRPDFPEAKENFYRVANWLVERWHFLMLSDHGRNHKYQLAIKKAVEGGCSSVLDIGTGTGIMCAKMAGAAEVYACELSKTMYELACEVLSANGMADKPLPNPSQTGRVIPAGATVFGDAVQSREIRRHHRLCASSVGGLDLSAVGQIYSPVRCLADTEDSTEPYTTERLSRLHGGYIQLTQPFTALDIDFNNVQVPNYRIEPSGVLDARPVWFQLHLDQVNHLSTGPQEDTCWEQAIYPIHSPFNTVKCGDEILVEVSCKDSYLRLCCTILTANPEAELCSALAGLQTNQEIPSCAFMLESSEMALLNNTVYHNSFQKAMSKLLVSLKSTRRSQQSDTELDPIYVLDVSEGFSVLSLMAAQLGFDSSEDKQISPGLVQAYSSVEKEHHQTMLRLLAKGNGDDSVLLQRPATEKLWSAIILDCIETCGLIRQKLMEKATLARCLLEDGGHIFPERIVIHGMLVESDTLLRESAVQGTELTLGFNIAPFVNQFTVCSSAGLSILTGWGGVHLY
;
A
#
# COMPACT_ATOMS: atom_id res chain seq x y z
N PHE A 1 45.00 -98.86 -15.00
CA PHE A 1 43.54 -98.85 -14.80
C PHE A 1 43.01 -97.53 -15.30
N LEU A 2 41.92 -97.60 -16.06
CA LEU A 2 41.32 -96.57 -16.90
C LEU A 2 40.94 -95.26 -16.16
N GLU A 3 40.96 -94.17 -16.94
CA GLU A 3 39.99 -93.04 -17.06
C GLU A 3 39.48 -92.32 -15.79
N CYS A 4 39.23 -91.01 -15.72
CA CYS A 4 38.97 -89.99 -16.74
C CYS A 4 39.32 -88.58 -16.21
N THR A 5 39.49 -87.64 -17.14
CA THR A 5 40.09 -86.31 -17.03
C THR A 5 39.11 -85.19 -16.63
N THR A 6 39.60 -84.07 -16.05
CA THR A 6 39.55 -82.71 -16.64
C THR A 6 40.07 -81.59 -15.70
N ARG A 7 40.54 -80.50 -16.33
CA ARG A 7 41.49 -79.43 -15.92
C ARG A 7 41.03 -78.41 -14.86
N PRO A 8 41.96 -77.61 -14.26
CA PRO A 8 41.62 -76.61 -13.25
C PRO A 8 41.05 -75.30 -13.85
N LYS A 9 40.05 -74.73 -13.17
CA LYS A 9 39.38 -73.47 -13.53
C LYS A 9 40.29 -72.26 -13.32
N ARG A 10 40.66 -71.57 -14.41
CA ARG A 10 41.14 -70.18 -14.39
C ARG A 10 39.95 -69.24 -14.16
N THR A 11 39.91 -68.58 -13.00
CA THR A 11 39.01 -67.45 -12.71
C THR A 11 39.41 -66.24 -13.56
N ARG A 12 38.61 -65.94 -14.60
CA ARG A 12 38.69 -64.67 -15.35
C ARG A 12 38.06 -63.56 -14.51
N ARG A 13 38.87 -62.57 -14.11
CA ARG A 13 38.39 -61.23 -13.74
C ARG A 13 37.71 -60.61 -14.97
N HIS A 14 36.39 -60.57 -15.00
CA HIS A 14 35.67 -59.69 -15.91
C HIS A 14 35.65 -58.28 -15.33
N ARG A 15 36.45 -57.38 -15.91
CA ARG A 15 36.15 -55.94 -15.93
C ARG A 15 34.84 -55.79 -16.71
N ARG A 16 33.71 -55.68 -16.01
CA ARG A 16 32.47 -55.13 -16.59
C ARG A 16 32.68 -53.63 -16.69
N VAL A 17 33.11 -53.17 -17.85
CA VAL A 17 32.89 -51.78 -18.27
C VAL A 17 31.38 -51.65 -18.48
N GLN A 18 30.73 -50.72 -17.77
CA GLN A 18 29.32 -50.38 -17.97
C GLN A 18 29.15 -49.96 -19.44
N ARG A 19 28.39 -50.74 -20.22
CA ARG A 19 27.78 -50.24 -21.46
C ARG A 19 26.62 -49.36 -21.03
N GLU A 20 26.78 -48.05 -21.09
CA GLU A 20 25.63 -47.15 -21.14
C GLU A 20 24.79 -47.50 -22.38
N ASP A 21 23.45 -47.56 -22.23
CA ASP A 21 22.53 -48.01 -23.28
C ASP A 21 22.53 -47.06 -24.49
N ALA A 22 22.98 -47.53 -25.65
CA ALA A 22 23.05 -46.71 -26.88
C ALA A 22 21.68 -46.12 -27.28
N ALA A 23 20.60 -46.88 -27.09
CA ALA A 23 19.23 -46.42 -27.37
C ALA A 23 18.77 -45.31 -26.40
N ARG A 24 19.20 -45.38 -25.12
CA ARG A 24 18.94 -44.31 -24.14
C ARG A 24 19.68 -43.04 -24.53
N ASN A 25 20.94 -43.14 -24.93
CA ASN A 25 21.74 -41.99 -25.35
C ASN A 25 21.19 -41.35 -26.64
N GLU A 26 20.72 -42.15 -27.59
CA GLU A 26 20.03 -41.64 -28.79
C GLU A 26 18.72 -40.93 -28.44
N LEU A 27 17.90 -41.50 -27.55
CA LEU A 27 16.65 -40.86 -27.10
C LEU A 27 16.91 -39.53 -26.37
N VAL A 28 17.94 -39.46 -25.54
CA VAL A 28 18.34 -38.23 -24.85
C VAL A 28 18.76 -37.16 -25.86
N SER A 29 19.62 -37.50 -26.83
CA SER A 29 20.07 -36.57 -27.88
C SER A 29 18.90 -36.02 -28.68
N ARG A 30 18.01 -36.90 -29.16
CA ARG A 30 16.81 -36.50 -29.91
C ARG A 30 15.87 -35.64 -29.08
N SER A 31 15.68 -35.97 -27.80
CA SER A 31 14.81 -35.19 -26.92
C SER A 31 15.35 -33.79 -26.67
N LEU A 32 16.68 -33.63 -26.51
CA LEU A 32 17.29 -32.31 -26.39
C LEU A 32 17.21 -31.48 -27.68
N GLU A 33 17.44 -32.12 -28.84
CA GLU A 33 17.25 -31.47 -30.14
C GLU A 33 15.80 -31.01 -30.34
N SER A 34 14.82 -31.87 -30.02
CA SER A 34 13.40 -31.51 -30.06
C SER A 34 13.07 -30.39 -29.08
N ALA A 35 13.61 -30.41 -27.86
CA ALA A 35 13.42 -29.34 -26.89
C ALA A 35 13.91 -27.99 -27.43
N GLN A 36 15.10 -27.95 -28.04
CA GLN A 36 15.67 -26.74 -28.64
C GLN A 36 14.87 -26.25 -29.86
N GLN A 37 14.37 -27.18 -30.69
CA GLN A 37 13.55 -26.84 -31.83
C GLN A 37 12.19 -26.25 -31.41
N CYS A 38 11.52 -26.88 -30.44
CA CYS A 38 10.28 -26.38 -29.86
C CYS A 38 10.49 -25.00 -29.21
N LEU A 39 11.62 -24.81 -28.54
CA LEU A 39 11.97 -23.51 -27.95
C LEU A 39 12.12 -22.42 -29.02
N PHE A 40 12.75 -22.73 -30.16
CA PHE A 40 12.88 -21.80 -31.28
C PHE A 40 11.52 -21.46 -31.92
N SER A 41 10.59 -22.42 -31.96
CA SER A 41 9.21 -22.19 -32.41
C SER A 41 8.29 -21.57 -31.35
N GLN A 42 8.82 -21.23 -30.17
CA GLN A 42 8.05 -20.70 -29.03
C GLN A 42 6.94 -21.65 -28.53
N ASP A 43 7.10 -22.95 -28.74
CA ASP A 43 6.26 -24.00 -28.15
C ASP A 43 6.89 -24.44 -26.82
N TYR A 44 6.69 -23.61 -25.79
CA TYR A 44 7.36 -23.76 -24.50
C TYR A 44 6.88 -25.00 -23.73
N GLY A 45 5.59 -25.35 -23.85
CA GLY A 45 5.02 -26.53 -23.19
C GLY A 45 5.64 -27.84 -23.70
N THR A 46 5.72 -28.01 -25.02
CA THR A 46 6.35 -29.21 -25.60
C THR A 46 7.86 -29.22 -25.34
N ALA A 47 8.53 -28.07 -25.42
CA ALA A 47 9.94 -27.94 -25.07
C ALA A 47 10.21 -28.36 -23.61
N PHE A 48 9.36 -27.94 -22.67
CA PHE A 48 9.48 -28.29 -21.25
C PHE A 48 9.40 -29.80 -21.04
N VAL A 49 8.43 -30.48 -21.65
CA VAL A 49 8.27 -31.94 -21.55
C VAL A 49 9.49 -32.68 -22.12
N HIS A 50 10.03 -32.23 -23.26
CA HIS A 50 11.24 -32.83 -23.83
C HIS A 50 12.47 -32.65 -22.94
N TYR A 51 12.64 -31.47 -22.32
CA TYR A 51 13.68 -31.26 -21.33
C TYR A 51 13.49 -32.15 -20.10
N LEU A 52 12.28 -32.25 -19.55
CA LEU A 52 11.99 -33.13 -18.40
C LEU A 52 12.38 -34.58 -18.71
N LEU A 53 12.02 -35.08 -19.89
CA LEU A 53 12.38 -36.44 -20.32
C LEU A 53 13.89 -36.60 -20.43
N ALA A 54 14.57 -35.69 -21.13
CA ALA A 54 16.01 -35.77 -21.35
C ALA A 54 16.81 -35.71 -20.04
N LEU A 55 16.43 -34.81 -19.13
CA LEU A 55 17.14 -34.58 -17.86
C LEU A 55 16.86 -35.64 -16.80
N ASN A 56 15.69 -36.28 -16.83
CA ASN A 56 15.42 -37.49 -16.06
C ASN A 56 16.26 -38.68 -16.58
N LEU A 57 16.33 -38.85 -17.90
CA LEU A 57 17.09 -39.93 -18.52
C LEU A 57 18.60 -39.71 -18.47
N ALA A 58 19.11 -38.48 -18.39
CA ALA A 58 20.55 -38.20 -18.32
C ALA A 58 20.83 -37.02 -17.36
N PRO A 59 20.85 -37.27 -16.03
CA PRO A 59 21.08 -36.22 -15.04
C PRO A 59 22.43 -35.49 -15.18
N ALA A 60 23.42 -36.10 -15.82
CA ALA A 60 24.72 -35.47 -16.09
C ALA A 60 24.64 -34.24 -17.02
N LEU A 61 23.52 -34.07 -17.74
CA LEU A 61 23.30 -32.94 -18.65
C LEU A 61 22.63 -31.74 -17.96
N LYS A 62 22.25 -31.87 -16.69
CA LYS A 62 21.55 -30.82 -15.93
C LYS A 62 22.32 -29.51 -15.92
N ASP A 63 23.63 -29.55 -15.65
CA ASP A 63 24.46 -28.33 -15.60
C ASP A 63 24.54 -27.63 -16.97
N PHE A 64 24.56 -28.41 -18.06
CA PHE A 64 24.62 -27.88 -19.42
C PHE A 64 23.29 -27.27 -19.86
N ALA A 65 22.17 -27.91 -19.54
CA ALA A 65 20.84 -27.49 -19.99
C ALA A 65 20.14 -26.51 -19.03
N ASN A 66 20.73 -26.20 -17.88
CA ASN A 66 20.07 -25.46 -16.79
C ASN A 66 19.46 -24.13 -17.27
N GLU A 67 20.25 -23.29 -17.94
CA GLU A 67 19.78 -21.97 -18.40
C GLU A 67 18.62 -22.08 -19.40
N SER A 68 18.73 -22.97 -20.39
CA SER A 68 17.67 -23.19 -21.39
C SER A 68 16.42 -23.82 -20.78
N PHE A 69 16.58 -24.72 -19.81
CA PHE A 69 15.47 -25.30 -19.07
C PHE A 69 14.73 -24.25 -18.23
N ARG A 70 15.46 -23.42 -17.46
CA ARG A 70 14.89 -22.31 -16.68
C ARG A 70 14.12 -21.34 -17.57
N PHE A 71 14.73 -20.91 -18.67
CA PHE A 71 14.07 -20.01 -19.62
C PHE A 71 12.77 -20.62 -20.17
N THR A 72 12.80 -21.91 -20.53
CA THR A 72 11.62 -22.64 -21.03
C THR A 72 10.53 -22.74 -19.97
N LEU A 73 10.90 -23.10 -18.73
CA LEU A 73 9.99 -23.16 -17.58
C LEU A 73 9.30 -21.81 -17.34
N PHE A 74 10.05 -20.70 -17.32
CA PHE A 74 9.49 -19.38 -17.03
C PHE A 74 8.55 -18.90 -18.13
N LYS A 75 8.91 -19.12 -19.41
CA LYS A 75 8.02 -18.80 -20.53
C LYS A 75 6.76 -19.64 -20.53
N TRP A 76 6.87 -20.92 -20.20
CA TRP A 76 5.71 -21.79 -20.09
C TRP A 76 4.82 -21.42 -18.89
N ALA A 77 5.42 -21.07 -17.75
CA ALA A 77 4.69 -20.60 -16.58
C ALA A 77 3.93 -19.30 -16.85
N ASP A 78 4.56 -18.31 -17.51
CA ASP A 78 3.88 -17.07 -17.92
C ASP A 78 2.68 -17.34 -18.85
N GLU A 79 2.81 -18.30 -19.77
CA GLU A 79 1.71 -18.69 -20.66
C GLU A 79 0.58 -19.36 -19.89
N LEU A 80 0.88 -20.31 -19.01
CA LEU A 80 -0.11 -20.97 -18.15
C LEU A 80 -0.84 -19.98 -17.24
N ASP A 81 -0.12 -19.00 -16.68
CA ASP A 81 -0.68 -17.92 -15.87
C ASP A 81 -1.67 -17.07 -16.68
N SER A 82 -1.30 -16.68 -17.90
CA SER A 82 -2.18 -15.93 -18.81
C SER A 82 -3.45 -16.68 -19.20
N LEU A 83 -3.40 -18.02 -19.21
CA LEU A 83 -4.52 -18.91 -19.48
C LEU A 83 -5.32 -19.27 -18.21
N GLY A 84 -4.90 -18.81 -17.03
CA GLY A 84 -5.53 -19.16 -15.75
C GLY A 84 -5.35 -20.64 -15.35
N ARG A 85 -4.39 -21.35 -15.94
CA ARG A 85 -4.10 -22.77 -15.66
C ARG A 85 -3.15 -22.91 -14.46
N ILE A 86 -3.62 -22.45 -13.31
CA ILE A 86 -2.78 -22.27 -12.11
C ILE A 86 -2.25 -23.59 -11.54
N GLN A 87 -3.04 -24.67 -11.58
CA GLN A 87 -2.58 -25.98 -11.09
C GLN A 87 -1.42 -26.51 -11.95
N ASP A 88 -1.57 -26.49 -13.28
CA ASP A 88 -0.53 -26.95 -14.19
C ASP A 88 0.77 -26.14 -14.03
N LEU A 89 0.65 -24.85 -13.72
CA LEU A 89 1.78 -23.95 -13.46
C LEU A 89 2.59 -24.42 -12.25
N PHE A 90 1.93 -24.73 -11.13
CA PHE A 90 2.61 -25.21 -9.94
C PHE A 90 3.14 -26.64 -10.11
N ASP A 91 2.42 -27.51 -10.83
CA ASP A 91 2.92 -28.84 -11.20
C ASP A 91 4.23 -28.75 -12.01
N CYS A 92 4.37 -27.74 -12.88
CA CYS A 92 5.61 -27.49 -13.62
C CYS A 92 6.75 -27.07 -12.69
N TYR A 93 6.49 -26.18 -11.73
CA TYR A 93 7.50 -25.79 -10.73
C TYR A 93 7.92 -26.97 -9.85
N GLU A 94 6.98 -27.80 -9.41
CA GLU A 94 7.26 -29.01 -8.62
C GLU A 94 8.16 -29.98 -9.40
N GLN A 95 7.80 -30.32 -10.64
CA GLN A 95 8.61 -31.17 -11.52
C GLN A 95 10.01 -30.58 -11.79
N ALA A 96 10.10 -29.25 -11.94
CA ALA A 96 11.37 -28.58 -12.10
C ALA A 96 12.24 -28.68 -10.84
N LEU A 97 11.65 -28.53 -9.65
CA LEU A 97 12.34 -28.65 -8.36
C LEU A 97 12.68 -30.10 -8.00
N GLU A 98 11.97 -31.10 -8.52
CA GLU A 98 12.40 -32.51 -8.43
C GLU A 98 13.70 -32.74 -9.20
N LEU A 99 13.86 -32.11 -10.37
CA LEU A 99 15.10 -32.17 -11.15
C LEU A 99 16.21 -31.31 -10.56
N PHE A 100 15.87 -30.11 -10.08
CA PHE A 100 16.80 -29.09 -9.60
C PHE A 100 16.43 -28.62 -8.17
N PRO A 101 16.61 -29.47 -7.14
CA PRO A 101 16.10 -29.21 -5.79
C PRO A 101 16.78 -28.07 -5.04
N VAL A 102 17.96 -27.66 -5.49
CA VAL A 102 18.78 -26.59 -4.89
C VAL A 102 18.89 -25.36 -5.79
N ASP A 103 18.01 -25.24 -6.79
CA ASP A 103 17.98 -24.12 -7.71
C ASP A 103 17.25 -22.93 -7.10
N GLU A 104 18.01 -21.95 -6.62
CA GLU A 104 17.47 -20.78 -5.97
C GLU A 104 16.61 -19.92 -6.90
N VAL A 105 16.90 -19.93 -8.20
CA VAL A 105 16.19 -19.11 -9.19
C VAL A 105 14.80 -19.67 -9.42
N ILE A 106 14.68 -20.99 -9.61
CA ILE A 106 13.37 -21.66 -9.75
C ILE A 106 12.55 -21.51 -8.46
N VAL A 107 13.17 -21.68 -7.30
CA VAL A 107 12.50 -21.50 -6.00
C VAL A 107 11.96 -20.07 -5.85
N ASN A 108 12.76 -19.05 -6.21
CA ASN A 108 12.34 -17.66 -6.18
C ASN A 108 11.19 -17.37 -7.16
N SER A 109 11.26 -17.87 -8.39
CA SER A 109 10.22 -17.66 -9.40
C SER A 109 8.87 -18.30 -9.02
N MET A 110 8.89 -19.45 -8.35
CA MET A 110 7.67 -20.04 -7.76
C MET A 110 7.08 -19.12 -6.68
N GLY A 111 7.93 -18.58 -5.80
CA GLY A 111 7.52 -17.59 -4.80
C GLY A 111 6.91 -16.33 -5.42
N GLU A 112 7.45 -15.85 -6.54
CA GLU A 112 6.93 -14.67 -7.24
C GLU A 112 5.52 -14.92 -7.80
N HIS A 113 5.26 -16.10 -8.37
CA HIS A 113 3.92 -16.47 -8.83
C HIS A 113 2.93 -16.59 -7.67
N LEU A 114 3.32 -17.22 -6.55
CA LEU A 114 2.51 -17.27 -5.33
C LEU A 114 2.19 -15.87 -4.81
N PHE A 115 3.17 -14.97 -4.82
CA PHE A 115 2.98 -13.58 -4.40
C PHE A 115 1.98 -12.84 -5.28
N ARG A 116 2.07 -12.98 -6.62
CA ARG A 116 1.11 -12.39 -7.56
C ARG A 116 -0.32 -12.91 -7.37
N MET A 117 -0.46 -14.15 -6.92
CA MET A 117 -1.75 -14.78 -6.61
C MET A 117 -2.28 -14.44 -5.20
N GLY A 118 -1.52 -13.69 -4.39
CA GLY A 118 -1.91 -13.29 -3.03
C GLY A 118 -1.54 -14.30 -1.93
N PHE A 119 -0.87 -15.41 -2.26
CA PHE A 119 -0.37 -16.41 -1.30
C PHE A 119 0.94 -15.95 -0.65
N ARG A 120 0.84 -14.90 0.18
CA ARG A 120 1.98 -14.18 0.75
C ARG A 120 2.84 -15.04 1.69
N ASN A 121 2.22 -15.87 2.53
CA ASN A 121 2.94 -16.71 3.50
C ASN A 121 3.79 -17.78 2.78
N GLU A 122 3.19 -18.43 1.79
CA GLU A 122 3.83 -19.44 0.96
C GLU A 122 4.96 -18.81 0.15
N ALA A 123 4.70 -17.67 -0.50
CA ALA A 123 5.70 -16.90 -1.24
C ALA A 123 6.93 -16.57 -0.37
N ALA A 124 6.71 -16.09 0.85
CA ALA A 124 7.78 -15.81 1.80
C ALA A 124 8.63 -17.04 2.13
N GLY A 125 8.00 -18.20 2.33
CA GLY A 125 8.69 -19.46 2.54
C GLY A 125 9.61 -19.82 1.36
N HIS A 126 9.16 -19.59 0.12
CA HIS A 126 9.97 -19.79 -1.08
C HIS A 126 11.12 -18.79 -1.19
N PHE A 127 10.88 -17.49 -1.03
CA PHE A 127 11.96 -16.48 -1.05
C PHE A 127 13.01 -16.75 0.03
N TYR A 128 12.57 -17.09 1.24
CA TYR A 128 13.48 -17.46 2.33
C TYR A 128 14.28 -18.74 2.04
N LYS A 129 13.65 -19.74 1.41
CA LYS A 129 14.37 -20.94 0.92
C LYS A 129 15.42 -20.58 -0.13
N ALA A 130 15.10 -19.69 -1.06
CA ALA A 130 16.08 -19.20 -2.05
C ALA A 130 17.25 -18.46 -1.39
N LEU A 131 16.99 -17.63 -0.36
CA LEU A 131 18.02 -16.95 0.43
C LEU A 131 18.87 -17.92 1.28
N LYS A 132 18.29 -19.02 1.76
CA LYS A 132 19.07 -20.09 2.42
C LYS A 132 20.01 -20.79 1.46
N LEU A 133 19.61 -20.98 0.20
CA LEU A 133 20.45 -21.58 -0.83
C LEU A 133 21.55 -20.62 -1.29
N ARG A 134 21.21 -19.34 -1.49
CA ARG A 134 22.13 -18.26 -1.87
C ARG A 134 21.81 -16.97 -1.09
N PRO A 135 22.53 -16.68 0.01
CA PRO A 135 22.26 -15.50 0.85
C PRO A 135 22.38 -14.15 0.12
N ASP A 136 23.28 -14.07 -0.86
CA ASP A 136 23.52 -12.86 -1.66
C ASP A 136 22.70 -12.81 -2.95
N PHE A 137 21.53 -13.47 -3.02
CA PHE A 137 20.65 -13.43 -4.19
C PHE A 137 19.78 -12.15 -4.19
N PRO A 138 20.08 -11.14 -5.06
CA PRO A 138 19.41 -9.84 -4.98
C PRO A 138 17.90 -9.93 -5.22
N GLU A 139 17.46 -10.69 -6.21
CA GLU A 139 16.05 -10.81 -6.59
C GLU A 139 15.21 -11.48 -5.50
N ALA A 140 15.72 -12.56 -4.88
CA ALA A 140 15.04 -13.18 -3.74
C ALA A 140 15.01 -12.28 -2.50
N LYS A 141 16.06 -11.48 -2.30
CA LYS A 141 16.13 -10.51 -1.21
C LYS A 141 15.09 -9.41 -1.39
N GLU A 142 15.01 -8.84 -2.59
CA GLU A 142 14.00 -7.84 -2.96
C GLU A 142 12.58 -8.40 -2.83
N ASN A 143 12.33 -9.60 -3.36
CA ASN A 143 11.03 -10.26 -3.25
C ASN A 143 10.66 -10.58 -1.79
N PHE A 144 11.62 -11.04 -0.98
CA PHE A 144 11.40 -11.26 0.44
C PHE A 144 11.03 -9.94 1.15
N TYR A 145 11.69 -8.81 0.81
CA TYR A 145 11.33 -7.51 1.36
C TYR A 145 9.93 -7.05 0.97
N ARG A 146 9.52 -7.28 -0.28
CA ARG A 146 8.17 -6.96 -0.74
C ARG A 146 7.10 -7.71 0.06
N VAL A 147 7.37 -8.96 0.46
CA VAL A 147 6.43 -9.74 1.27
C VAL A 147 6.57 -9.49 2.77
N ALA A 148 7.76 -9.14 3.27
CA ALA A 148 8.02 -8.95 4.70
C ALA A 148 7.11 -7.90 5.35
N ASN A 149 6.75 -6.83 4.63
CA ASN A 149 5.80 -5.82 5.08
C ASN A 149 4.41 -6.40 5.39
N TRP A 150 3.99 -7.47 4.70
CA TRP A 150 2.71 -8.12 4.91
C TRP A 150 2.73 -9.17 6.02
N LEU A 151 3.91 -9.71 6.33
CA LEU A 151 4.06 -10.77 7.32
C LEU A 151 4.22 -10.23 8.73
N VAL A 152 4.89 -9.09 8.85
CA VAL A 152 5.12 -8.39 10.11
C VAL A 152 4.87 -6.91 9.87
N GLU A 153 3.82 -6.36 10.49
CA GLU A 153 3.52 -4.95 10.37
C GLU A 153 4.64 -4.10 10.98
N ARG A 154 4.93 -2.96 10.35
CA ARG A 154 6.08 -2.12 10.71
C ARG A 154 6.00 -1.54 12.12
N TRP A 155 4.79 -1.35 12.63
CA TRP A 155 4.60 -0.86 13.99
C TRP A 155 5.16 -1.81 15.06
N HIS A 156 5.38 -3.10 14.76
CA HIS A 156 6.04 -4.03 15.69
C HIS A 156 7.46 -3.56 16.05
N PHE A 157 8.22 -3.04 15.10
CA PHE A 157 9.60 -2.57 15.34
C PHE A 157 9.62 -1.33 16.24
N LEU A 158 8.71 -0.38 15.99
CA LEU A 158 8.49 0.80 16.84
C LEU A 158 8.06 0.40 18.25
N MET A 159 7.09 -0.51 18.36
CA MET A 159 6.55 -0.99 19.63
C MET A 159 7.60 -1.71 20.46
N LEU A 160 8.41 -2.57 19.85
CA LEU A 160 9.51 -3.27 20.52
C LEU A 160 10.63 -2.32 20.95
N SER A 161 10.81 -1.22 20.21
CA SER A 161 11.78 -0.17 20.53
C SER A 161 11.27 0.84 21.57
N ASP A 162 9.98 0.83 21.90
CA ASP A 162 9.37 1.72 22.90
C ASP A 162 9.63 1.20 24.32
N HIS A 163 10.82 1.53 24.85
CA HIS A 163 11.23 1.13 26.19
C HIS A 163 10.28 1.66 27.28
N GLY A 164 9.71 2.87 27.10
CA GLY A 164 8.77 3.45 28.05
C GLY A 164 7.50 2.62 28.18
N ARG A 165 6.92 2.21 27.04
CA ARG A 165 5.81 1.26 26.97
C ARG A 165 6.17 -0.06 27.65
N ASN A 166 7.27 -0.68 27.19
CA ASN A 166 7.66 -2.02 27.64
C ASN A 166 7.85 -2.05 29.16
N HIS A 167 8.53 -1.04 29.72
CA HIS A 167 8.81 -0.96 31.15
C HIS A 167 7.53 -0.79 31.99
N LYS A 168 6.62 0.10 31.59
CA LYS A 168 5.35 0.34 32.31
C LYS A 168 4.46 -0.91 32.33
N TYR A 169 4.40 -1.63 31.21
CA TYR A 169 3.70 -2.91 31.14
C TYR A 169 4.33 -3.99 32.03
N GLN A 170 5.66 -4.12 32.01
CA GLN A 170 6.37 -5.06 32.87
C GLN A 170 6.10 -4.78 34.36
N LEU A 171 6.11 -3.50 34.77
CA LEU A 171 5.79 -3.10 36.14
C LEU A 171 4.36 -3.48 36.53
N ALA A 172 3.38 -3.19 35.67
CA ALA A 172 1.97 -3.51 35.94
C ALA A 172 1.73 -5.02 36.03
N ILE A 173 2.31 -5.80 35.11
CA ILE A 173 2.25 -7.28 35.13
C ILE A 173 2.90 -7.81 36.40
N LYS A 174 4.11 -7.36 36.73
CA LYS A 174 4.82 -7.78 37.94
C LYS A 174 4.00 -7.52 39.19
N LYS A 175 3.43 -6.33 39.32
CA LYS A 175 2.56 -5.97 40.45
C LYS A 175 1.32 -6.85 40.54
N ALA A 176 0.72 -7.23 39.40
CA ALA A 176 -0.44 -8.12 39.39
C ALA A 176 -0.08 -9.56 39.80
N VAL A 177 1.04 -10.08 39.30
CA VAL A 177 1.55 -11.41 39.66
C VAL A 177 1.92 -11.49 41.14
N GLU A 178 2.64 -10.49 41.65
CA GLU A 178 2.96 -10.34 43.08
C GLU A 178 1.70 -10.18 43.95
N GLY A 179 0.64 -9.60 43.37
CA GLY A 179 -0.69 -9.49 43.99
C GLY A 179 -1.51 -10.78 43.99
N GLY A 180 -0.98 -11.89 43.46
CA GLY A 180 -1.62 -13.22 43.48
C GLY A 180 -2.18 -13.70 42.14
N CYS A 181 -2.06 -12.92 41.05
CA CYS A 181 -2.47 -13.35 39.71
C CYS A 181 -1.43 -14.29 39.09
N SER A 182 -1.50 -15.59 39.41
CA SER A 182 -0.51 -16.58 38.96
C SER A 182 -0.80 -17.23 37.61
N SER A 183 -2.00 -17.04 37.05
CA SER A 183 -2.42 -17.53 35.72
C SER A 183 -2.73 -16.34 34.83
N VAL A 184 -2.03 -16.21 33.70
CA VAL A 184 -2.10 -15.06 32.79
C VAL A 184 -2.48 -15.52 31.40
N LEU A 185 -3.38 -14.78 30.73
CA LEU A 185 -3.68 -14.92 29.31
C LEU A 185 -3.26 -13.62 28.60
N ASP A 186 -2.33 -13.74 27.65
CA ASP A 186 -1.86 -12.66 26.78
C ASP A 186 -2.55 -12.77 25.41
N ILE A 187 -3.42 -11.80 25.08
CA ILE A 187 -4.21 -11.78 23.84
C ILE A 187 -3.55 -10.84 22.85
N GLY A 188 -3.16 -11.35 21.68
CA GLY A 188 -2.36 -10.58 20.72
C GLY A 188 -0.91 -10.46 21.17
N THR A 189 -0.30 -11.60 21.50
CA THR A 189 1.03 -11.64 22.14
C THR A 189 2.14 -11.08 21.25
N GLY A 190 1.93 -11.02 19.92
CA GLY A 190 2.93 -10.55 18.97
C GLY A 190 4.19 -11.39 19.05
N THR A 191 5.29 -10.80 19.56
CA THR A 191 6.57 -11.51 19.74
C THR A 191 6.71 -12.25 21.07
N GLY A 192 5.74 -12.11 21.98
CA GLY A 192 5.82 -12.65 23.34
C GLY A 192 6.59 -11.77 24.34
N ILE A 193 6.94 -10.52 23.99
CA ILE A 193 7.68 -9.59 24.88
C ILE A 193 6.96 -9.34 26.22
N MET A 194 5.64 -9.49 26.23
CA MET A 194 4.78 -9.27 27.39
C MET A 194 4.66 -10.50 28.30
N CYS A 195 5.50 -11.52 28.08
CA CYS A 195 5.41 -12.79 28.79
C CYS A 195 5.56 -12.60 30.33
N ALA A 196 4.46 -12.88 31.05
CA ALA A 196 4.40 -12.77 32.50
C ALA A 196 5.25 -13.82 33.24
N LYS A 197 5.90 -14.75 32.51
CA LYS A 197 6.74 -15.79 33.11
C LYS A 197 7.93 -15.19 33.87
N MET A 198 8.52 -14.10 33.34
CA MET A 198 9.60 -13.38 34.03
C MET A 198 9.14 -12.67 35.31
N ALA A 199 7.87 -12.31 35.38
CA ALA A 199 7.26 -11.75 36.58
C ALA A 199 6.95 -12.82 37.64
N GLY A 200 7.17 -14.10 37.36
CA GLY A 200 6.92 -15.21 38.28
C GLY A 200 5.54 -15.85 38.13
N ALA A 201 4.80 -15.58 37.04
CA ALA A 201 3.53 -16.24 36.80
C ALA A 201 3.73 -17.76 36.69
N ALA A 202 2.88 -18.52 37.37
CA ALA A 202 2.92 -19.98 37.32
C ALA A 202 2.54 -20.47 35.92
N GLU A 203 1.45 -19.91 35.37
CA GLU A 203 0.87 -20.27 34.09
C GLU A 203 0.73 -19.03 33.20
N VAL A 204 1.15 -19.17 31.95
CA VAL A 204 1.02 -18.11 30.93
C VAL A 204 0.50 -18.77 29.66
N TYR A 205 -0.65 -18.30 29.20
CA TYR A 205 -1.26 -18.64 27.93
C TYR A 205 -1.12 -17.43 27.01
N ALA A 206 -0.84 -17.67 25.73
CA ALA A 206 -0.72 -16.60 24.76
C ALA A 206 -1.46 -17.00 23.48
N CYS A 207 -2.15 -16.05 22.85
CA CYS A 207 -2.73 -16.26 21.53
C CYS A 207 -2.30 -15.15 20.55
N GLU A 208 -2.13 -15.55 19.30
CA GLU A 208 -1.78 -14.69 18.18
C GLU A 208 -2.55 -15.15 16.95
N LEU A 209 -3.12 -14.20 16.21
CA LEU A 209 -3.91 -14.49 15.02
C LEU A 209 -2.99 -14.69 13.80
N SER A 210 -1.93 -13.88 13.69
CA SER A 210 -0.98 -14.00 12.59
C SER A 210 -0.11 -15.25 12.77
N LYS A 211 -0.17 -16.16 11.79
CA LYS A 211 0.65 -17.37 11.79
C LYS A 211 2.15 -17.06 11.88
N THR A 212 2.62 -16.04 11.15
CA THR A 212 4.02 -15.63 11.19
C THR A 212 4.41 -15.12 12.56
N MET A 213 3.57 -14.28 13.18
CA MET A 213 3.85 -13.76 14.52
C MET A 213 3.79 -14.86 15.58
N TYR A 214 2.89 -15.83 15.45
CA TYR A 214 2.83 -17.02 16.31
C TYR A 214 4.12 -17.85 16.23
N GLU A 215 4.61 -18.13 15.02
CA GLU A 215 5.85 -18.88 14.81
C GLU A 215 7.05 -18.11 15.38
N LEU A 216 7.11 -16.80 15.15
CA LEU A 216 8.14 -15.92 15.71
C LEU A 216 8.08 -15.88 17.25
N ALA A 217 6.90 -15.79 17.86
CA ALA A 217 6.74 -15.85 19.32
C ALA A 217 7.25 -17.18 19.88
N CYS A 218 6.96 -18.30 19.23
CA CYS A 218 7.47 -19.62 19.62
C CYS A 218 9.00 -19.66 19.62
N GLU A 219 9.64 -19.13 18.56
CA GLU A 219 11.10 -19.04 18.46
C GLU A 219 11.70 -18.15 19.54
N VAL A 220 11.12 -16.96 19.74
CA VAL A 220 11.55 -15.99 20.77
C VAL A 220 11.42 -16.61 22.16
N LEU A 221 10.27 -17.17 22.52
CA LEU A 221 10.05 -17.76 23.85
C LEU A 221 10.97 -18.96 24.09
N SER A 222 11.19 -19.80 23.08
CA SER A 222 12.13 -20.91 23.16
C SER A 222 13.57 -20.44 23.37
N ALA A 223 14.01 -19.43 22.62
CA ALA A 223 15.35 -18.85 22.74
C ALA A 223 15.59 -18.15 24.09
N ASN A 224 14.52 -17.69 24.74
CA ASN A 224 14.57 -17.09 26.08
C ASN A 224 14.29 -18.12 27.21
N GLY A 225 14.26 -19.42 26.90
CA GLY A 225 14.16 -20.50 27.89
C GLY A 225 12.76 -20.68 28.50
N MET A 226 11.71 -20.27 27.80
CA MET A 226 10.32 -20.22 28.31
C MET A 226 9.40 -21.30 27.70
N ALA A 227 9.94 -22.37 27.13
CA ALA A 227 9.16 -23.44 26.49
C ALA A 227 8.62 -24.51 27.47
N ASP A 228 7.30 -24.74 27.39
CA ASP A 228 6.41 -25.83 27.87
C ASP A 228 6.17 -26.17 29.36
N LYS A 229 4.87 -26.16 29.72
CA LYS A 229 4.05 -27.33 30.17
C LYS A 229 2.54 -26.99 30.18
N PRO A 230 1.62 -27.95 29.91
CA PRO A 230 0.17 -27.70 29.94
C PRO A 230 -0.57 -28.08 31.26
N LEU A 231 -1.54 -27.22 31.64
CA LEU A 231 -2.82 -27.35 32.42
C LEU A 231 -2.80 -27.74 33.94
N PRO A 232 -3.79 -27.33 34.81
CA PRO A 232 -5.16 -26.82 34.52
C PRO A 232 -5.76 -25.62 35.36
N ASN A 233 -6.88 -25.11 34.82
CA ASN A 233 -8.04 -24.34 35.34
C ASN A 233 -7.91 -22.90 35.93
N PRO A 234 -8.69 -21.92 35.38
CA PRO A 234 -8.65 -20.51 35.80
C PRO A 234 -9.27 -20.27 37.18
N SER A 235 -8.69 -19.31 37.92
CA SER A 235 -9.20 -18.83 39.21
C SER A 235 -10.46 -17.98 39.06
N GLN A 236 -11.29 -17.90 40.11
CA GLN A 236 -12.59 -17.20 40.12
C GLN A 236 -12.51 -15.66 40.20
N THR A 237 -11.31 -15.06 40.26
CA THR A 237 -11.12 -13.60 40.28
C THR A 237 -10.13 -13.16 39.21
N GLY A 238 -10.63 -12.60 38.11
CA GLY A 238 -9.81 -12.11 36.99
C GLY A 238 -9.49 -10.62 37.10
N ARG A 239 -8.35 -10.22 36.53
CA ARG A 239 -7.98 -8.82 36.33
C ARG A 239 -7.50 -8.64 34.89
N VAL A 240 -7.86 -7.51 34.28
CA VAL A 240 -7.39 -7.13 32.94
C VAL A 240 -6.33 -6.04 33.06
N ILE A 241 -5.27 -6.14 32.25
CA ILE A 241 -4.29 -5.07 32.02
C ILE A 241 -4.31 -4.80 30.51
N PRO A 242 -4.59 -3.57 30.06
CA PRO A 242 -4.94 -2.39 30.86
C PRO A 242 -6.27 -2.54 31.63
N ALA A 243 -6.41 -1.85 32.75
CA ALA A 243 -7.64 -1.86 33.57
C ALA A 243 -8.74 -0.96 33.01
N GLY A 244 -8.35 0.10 32.30
CA GLY A 244 -9.26 1.03 31.63
C GLY A 244 -8.52 1.94 30.65
N ALA A 245 -9.26 2.81 29.98
CA ALA A 245 -8.72 3.80 29.06
C ALA A 245 -9.56 5.09 29.10
N THR A 246 -8.90 6.24 29.20
CA THR A 246 -9.55 7.54 28.98
C THR A 246 -9.20 8.03 27.58
N VAL A 247 -10.21 8.27 26.75
CA VAL A 247 -10.07 8.81 25.41
C VAL A 247 -10.28 10.32 25.47
N PHE A 248 -9.40 11.07 24.83
CA PHE A 248 -9.43 12.52 24.72
C PHE A 248 -9.70 12.92 23.28
N GLY A 249 -10.49 13.97 23.09
CA GLY A 249 -10.69 14.64 21.82
C GLY A 249 -10.22 16.09 21.88
N ASP A 250 -9.97 16.65 20.72
CA ASP A 250 -9.66 18.07 20.54
C ASP A 250 -10.23 18.58 19.21
N ALA A 251 -10.18 19.89 18.99
CA ALA A 251 -10.53 20.56 17.75
C ALA A 251 -9.29 21.28 17.21
N VAL A 252 -8.92 21.02 15.96
CA VAL A 252 -7.71 21.61 15.36
C VAL A 252 -7.95 22.24 14.00
N GLN A 253 -7.15 23.25 13.71
CA GLN A 253 -6.93 23.79 12.38
C GLN A 253 -5.61 23.25 11.82
N SER A 254 -5.65 22.61 10.65
CA SER A 254 -4.46 22.13 9.95
C SER A 254 -4.69 22.15 8.44
N ARG A 255 -3.84 22.92 7.73
CA ARG A 255 -3.85 22.94 6.26
C ARG A 255 -3.45 21.58 5.66
N GLU A 256 -2.62 20.83 6.37
CA GLU A 256 -2.12 19.53 5.95
C GLU A 256 -3.21 18.47 5.99
N ILE A 257 -4.01 18.42 7.05
CA ILE A 257 -5.18 17.53 7.11
C ILE A 257 -6.22 18.01 6.08
N ARG A 258 -6.48 19.33 6.03
CA ARG A 258 -7.45 19.93 5.10
C ARG A 258 -7.21 19.52 3.65
N ARG A 259 -5.96 19.58 3.15
CA ARG A 259 -5.67 19.31 1.73
C ARG A 259 -5.97 17.87 1.30
N HIS A 260 -6.04 16.92 2.23
CA HIS A 260 -6.34 15.50 1.95
C HIS A 260 -7.83 15.15 2.06
N HIS A 261 -8.65 16.02 2.65
CA HIS A 261 -10.06 15.72 2.95
C HIS A 261 -11.05 16.77 2.43
N ARG A 262 -10.58 17.95 2.04
CA ARG A 262 -11.43 19.04 1.56
C ARG A 262 -10.76 19.82 0.43
N LEU A 263 -11.56 20.23 -0.54
CA LEU A 263 -11.11 21.13 -1.59
C LEU A 263 -10.72 22.50 -1.00
N CYS A 264 -9.53 22.99 -1.35
CA CYS A 264 -8.94 24.21 -0.81
C CYS A 264 -9.09 25.42 -1.74
N ALA A 265 -9.52 25.22 -2.99
CA ALA A 265 -9.68 26.26 -4.00
C ALA A 265 -10.93 25.98 -4.84
N SER A 266 -11.66 27.03 -5.20
CA SER A 266 -12.82 26.93 -6.10
C SER A 266 -12.41 26.68 -7.56
N SER A 267 -11.15 26.96 -7.92
CA SER A 267 -10.63 26.71 -9.26
C SER A 267 -9.21 26.13 -9.24
N VAL A 268 -8.91 25.31 -10.24
CA VAL A 268 -7.61 24.65 -10.42
C VAL A 268 -7.22 24.70 -11.89
N GLY A 269 -6.04 25.24 -12.19
CA GLY A 269 -5.51 25.26 -13.56
C GLY A 269 -6.38 26.02 -14.57
N GLY A 270 -7.23 26.95 -14.11
CA GLY A 270 -8.21 27.67 -14.93
C GLY A 270 -9.62 27.07 -14.92
N LEU A 271 -9.79 25.86 -14.40
CA LEU A 271 -11.08 25.17 -14.32
C LEU A 271 -11.82 25.55 -13.04
N ASP A 272 -13.08 25.95 -13.17
CA ASP A 272 -14.02 26.10 -12.06
C ASP A 272 -14.53 24.73 -11.61
N LEU A 273 -14.31 24.41 -10.33
CA LEU A 273 -14.72 23.14 -9.73
C LEU A 273 -16.12 23.19 -9.12
N SER A 274 -16.74 24.38 -9.05
CA SER A 274 -18.09 24.56 -8.50
C SER A 274 -19.16 23.74 -9.23
N ALA A 275 -18.89 23.37 -10.49
CA ALA A 275 -19.77 22.60 -11.36
C ALA A 275 -20.07 21.16 -10.88
N VAL A 276 -19.23 20.59 -10.01
CA VAL A 276 -19.31 19.19 -9.59
C VAL A 276 -20.10 18.99 -8.29
N GLY A 277 -20.50 20.07 -7.63
CA GLY A 277 -21.12 19.99 -6.31
C GLY A 277 -20.10 19.65 -5.23
N GLN A 278 -20.41 18.66 -4.38
CA GLN A 278 -19.57 18.33 -3.22
C GLN A 278 -18.53 17.27 -3.54
N ILE A 279 -17.25 17.55 -3.30
CA ILE A 279 -16.15 16.59 -3.39
C ILE A 279 -15.68 16.24 -1.98
N TYR A 280 -15.41 14.96 -1.70
CA TYR A 280 -15.03 14.48 -0.37
C TYR A 280 -14.12 13.26 -0.37
N SER A 281 -13.45 13.00 0.76
CA SER A 281 -12.59 11.83 0.96
C SER A 281 -13.39 10.63 1.47
N PRO A 282 -12.89 9.39 1.32
CA PRO A 282 -13.58 8.19 1.81
C PRO A 282 -13.81 8.23 3.33
N VAL A 283 -12.88 8.84 4.07
CA VAL A 283 -12.93 8.97 5.52
C VAL A 283 -13.97 10.02 5.91
N ARG A 284 -15.11 9.58 6.45
CA ARG A 284 -16.22 10.42 6.91
C ARG A 284 -16.88 9.83 8.15
N CYS A 285 -17.26 10.71 9.07
CA CYS A 285 -18.06 10.33 10.24
C CYS A 285 -19.46 10.93 10.08
N LEU A 286 -20.39 10.15 9.52
CA LEU A 286 -21.80 10.49 9.37
C LEU A 286 -22.63 9.78 10.46
N ALA A 287 -23.67 10.44 10.97
CA ALA A 287 -24.47 9.92 12.08
C ALA A 287 -25.39 8.75 11.71
N ASP A 288 -25.81 8.67 10.43
CA ASP A 288 -26.98 7.87 9.99
C ASP A 288 -26.69 6.82 8.91
N THR A 289 -25.44 6.52 8.59
CA THR A 289 -25.12 5.54 7.54
C THR A 289 -24.57 4.25 8.14
N GLU A 290 -25.13 3.09 7.73
CA GLU A 290 -24.54 1.75 7.88
C GLU A 290 -23.27 1.59 7.03
N ASP A 291 -22.48 2.66 6.89
CA ASP A 291 -21.31 2.66 6.04
C ASP A 291 -20.14 2.09 6.86
N SER A 292 -19.68 0.91 6.44
CA SER A 292 -18.55 0.18 7.03
C SER A 292 -17.18 0.85 6.83
N THR A 293 -17.17 2.10 6.35
CA THR A 293 -15.96 2.86 6.06
C THR A 293 -15.31 3.36 7.33
N GLU A 294 -13.97 3.32 7.36
CA GLU A 294 -13.17 3.79 8.49
C GLU A 294 -13.44 5.28 8.74
N PRO A 295 -13.85 5.68 9.97
CA PRO A 295 -14.32 7.03 10.24
C PRO A 295 -13.20 8.05 10.49
N TYR A 296 -11.95 7.59 10.54
CA TYR A 296 -10.76 8.41 10.81
C TYR A 296 -9.56 7.91 9.99
N THR A 297 -8.57 8.78 9.79
CA THR A 297 -7.20 8.39 9.46
C THR A 297 -6.36 8.35 10.74
N THR A 298 -5.11 7.92 10.68
CA THR A 298 -4.17 8.11 11.79
C THR A 298 -3.00 8.98 11.36
N GLU A 299 -2.55 9.86 12.26
CA GLU A 299 -1.44 10.77 12.01
C GLU A 299 -0.62 10.97 13.28
N ARG A 300 0.69 11.20 13.13
CA ARG A 300 1.56 11.67 14.21
C ARG A 300 1.57 13.19 14.25
N LEU A 301 0.69 13.77 15.06
CA LEU A 301 0.49 15.23 15.13
C LEU A 301 1.77 16.00 15.51
N SER A 302 2.65 15.41 16.33
CA SER A 302 3.95 16.01 16.70
C SER A 302 4.89 16.19 15.50
N ARG A 303 4.67 15.46 14.40
CA ARG A 303 5.49 15.49 13.18
C ARG A 303 4.67 15.84 11.94
N LEU A 304 3.48 16.44 12.13
CA LEU A 304 2.62 16.83 11.01
C LEU A 304 3.26 17.97 10.22
N HIS A 305 3.31 17.82 8.89
CA HIS A 305 3.89 18.85 8.03
C HIS A 305 3.11 20.18 8.16
N GLY A 306 3.82 21.28 8.37
CA GLY A 306 3.18 22.59 8.59
C GLY A 306 2.46 22.75 9.94
N GLY A 307 2.45 21.72 10.79
CA GLY A 307 1.86 21.74 12.12
C GLY A 307 0.33 21.88 12.14
N TYR A 308 -0.19 22.19 13.33
CA TYR A 308 -1.61 22.45 13.57
C TYR A 308 -1.78 23.56 14.62
N ILE A 309 -2.97 24.15 14.66
CA ILE A 309 -3.38 25.11 15.69
C ILE A 309 -4.50 24.45 16.49
N GLN A 310 -4.30 24.35 17.80
CA GLN A 310 -5.30 23.87 18.74
C GLN A 310 -6.38 24.93 18.97
N LEU A 311 -7.65 24.55 18.80
CA LEU A 311 -8.81 25.44 18.89
C LEU A 311 -9.59 25.28 20.21
N THR A 312 -9.42 24.16 20.91
CA THR A 312 -10.04 23.88 22.21
C THR A 312 -9.01 23.37 23.21
N GLN A 313 -9.35 23.35 24.49
CA GLN A 313 -8.63 22.48 25.43
C GLN A 313 -9.06 21.02 25.18
N PRO A 314 -8.18 20.03 25.41
CA PRO A 314 -8.56 18.64 25.28
C PRO A 314 -9.74 18.30 26.18
N PHE A 315 -10.75 17.64 25.64
CA PHE A 315 -11.90 17.17 26.38
C PHE A 315 -11.85 15.64 26.47
N THR A 316 -12.32 15.07 27.58
CA THR A 316 -12.52 13.62 27.67
C THR A 316 -13.65 13.26 26.72
N ALA A 317 -13.42 12.42 25.71
CA ALA A 317 -14.45 11.94 24.81
C ALA A 317 -15.13 10.67 25.35
N LEU A 318 -14.37 9.81 26.02
CA LEU A 318 -14.85 8.55 26.58
C LEU A 318 -13.98 8.15 27.76
N ASP A 319 -14.57 7.58 28.81
CA ASP A 319 -13.81 6.98 29.91
C ASP A 319 -14.29 5.54 30.08
N ILE A 320 -13.44 4.61 29.64
CA ILE A 320 -13.73 3.18 29.59
C ILE A 320 -13.09 2.56 30.83
N ASP A 321 -13.92 2.14 31.77
CA ASP A 321 -13.52 1.03 32.64
C ASP A 321 -13.77 -0.25 31.84
N PHE A 322 -12.72 -1.04 31.57
CA PHE A 322 -12.90 -2.32 30.88
C PHE A 322 -13.72 -3.31 31.71
N ASN A 323 -14.05 -2.96 32.95
CA ASN A 323 -14.97 -3.65 33.84
C ASN A 323 -16.39 -3.02 33.87
N ASN A 324 -16.61 -1.80 33.33
CA ASN A 324 -17.92 -1.12 33.29
C ASN A 324 -17.95 0.11 32.32
N VAL A 325 -18.70 0.04 31.21
CA VAL A 325 -18.65 1.07 30.14
C VAL A 325 -19.79 2.11 30.26
N GLN A 326 -19.46 3.41 30.16
CA GLN A 326 -20.44 4.51 30.04
C GLN A 326 -20.02 5.49 28.93
N VAL A 327 -20.99 6.08 28.21
CA VAL A 327 -20.74 7.01 27.08
C VAL A 327 -21.50 8.34 27.28
N PRO A 328 -20.81 9.46 27.47
CA PRO A 328 -21.41 10.79 27.62
C PRO A 328 -21.31 11.68 26.35
N ASN A 329 -22.04 12.80 26.33
CA ASN A 329 -22.01 13.85 25.29
C ASN A 329 -21.38 15.15 25.82
N TYR A 330 -20.77 15.96 24.95
CA TYR A 330 -20.00 17.14 25.36
C TYR A 330 -20.33 18.40 24.56
N ARG A 331 -20.17 19.56 25.21
CA ARG A 331 -20.16 20.90 24.59
C ARG A 331 -18.77 21.50 24.69
N ILE A 332 -18.26 22.02 23.58
CA ILE A 332 -16.93 22.66 23.51
C ILE A 332 -17.03 24.03 22.84
N GLU A 333 -16.12 24.94 23.20
CA GLU A 333 -16.06 26.33 22.70
C GLU A 333 -14.79 26.57 21.86
N PRO A 334 -14.78 26.26 20.55
CA PRO A 334 -13.62 26.47 19.68
C PRO A 334 -13.57 27.89 19.09
N SER A 335 -12.38 28.33 18.66
CA SER A 335 -12.24 29.53 17.81
C SER A 335 -11.23 29.31 16.68
N GLY A 336 -11.66 29.44 15.42
CA GLY A 336 -10.83 29.33 14.23
C GLY A 336 -11.49 28.57 13.08
N VAL A 337 -10.69 28.00 12.17
CA VAL A 337 -11.19 27.14 11.09
C VAL A 337 -11.04 25.68 11.50
N LEU A 338 -12.16 25.01 11.74
CA LEU A 338 -12.19 23.61 12.13
C LEU A 338 -11.84 22.70 10.93
N ASP A 339 -10.69 22.04 11.00
CA ASP A 339 -10.23 21.13 9.94
C ASP A 339 -10.38 19.66 10.34
N ALA A 340 -10.12 19.33 11.60
CA ALA A 340 -10.23 17.97 12.09
C ALA A 340 -10.41 17.92 13.61
N ARG A 341 -10.75 16.72 14.09
CA ARG A 341 -10.80 16.39 15.51
C ARG A 341 -9.83 15.26 15.78
N PRO A 342 -8.63 15.54 16.30
CA PRO A 342 -7.75 14.48 16.72
C PRO A 342 -8.26 13.85 18.01
N VAL A 343 -8.03 12.56 18.13
CA VAL A 343 -8.40 11.72 19.25
C VAL A 343 -7.20 10.90 19.65
N TRP A 344 -6.93 10.84 20.94
CA TRP A 344 -5.91 9.99 21.54
C TRP A 344 -6.44 9.39 22.83
N PHE A 345 -5.67 8.50 23.44
CA PHE A 345 -6.09 7.84 24.67
C PHE A 345 -4.97 7.74 25.69
N GLN A 346 -5.37 7.58 26.94
CA GLN A 346 -4.52 7.17 28.03
C GLN A 346 -4.99 5.80 28.54
N LEU A 347 -4.15 4.78 28.42
CA LEU A 347 -4.38 3.47 29.03
C LEU A 347 -3.96 3.51 30.49
N HIS A 348 -4.86 3.10 31.37
CA HIS A 348 -4.57 2.92 32.79
C HIS A 348 -4.22 1.45 33.02
N LEU A 349 -2.92 1.14 33.12
CA LEU A 349 -2.45 -0.24 33.32
C LEU A 349 -2.79 -0.74 34.72
N ASP A 350 -2.62 0.15 35.71
CA ASP A 350 -3.08 -0.03 37.07
C ASP A 350 -3.39 1.35 37.70
N GLN A 351 -3.59 1.39 39.02
CA GLN A 351 -3.91 2.62 39.76
C GLN A 351 -2.84 3.73 39.68
N VAL A 352 -1.61 3.40 39.23
CA VAL A 352 -0.45 4.30 39.23
C VAL A 352 0.16 4.40 37.83
N ASN A 353 0.22 3.30 37.09
CA ASN A 353 0.88 3.22 35.80
C ASN A 353 -0.06 3.53 34.63
N HIS A 354 0.32 4.48 33.77
CA HIS A 354 -0.46 4.89 32.61
C HIS A 354 0.41 5.09 31.35
N LEU A 355 -0.17 4.84 30.17
CA LEU A 355 0.41 5.09 28.85
C LEU A 355 -0.46 6.08 28.10
N SER A 356 0.10 7.19 27.64
CA SER A 356 -0.63 8.18 26.83
C SER A 356 -0.17 8.12 25.39
N THR A 357 -1.12 8.23 24.46
CA THR A 357 -0.86 8.42 23.02
C THR A 357 -1.05 9.87 22.60
N GLY A 358 -1.07 10.79 23.56
CA GLY A 358 -1.22 12.22 23.30
C GLY A 358 -0.09 12.80 22.45
N PRO A 359 -0.35 13.89 21.71
CA PRO A 359 0.59 14.46 20.75
C PRO A 359 1.88 15.02 21.37
N GLN A 360 1.93 15.16 22.70
CA GLN A 360 3.11 15.62 23.44
C GLN A 360 4.10 14.49 23.75
N GLU A 361 3.68 13.24 23.57
CA GLU A 361 4.47 12.05 23.91
C GLU A 361 5.14 11.48 22.65
N ASP A 362 6.40 11.05 22.78
CA ASP A 362 7.10 10.35 21.69
C ASP A 362 6.97 8.84 21.89
N THR A 363 5.83 8.29 21.46
CA THR A 363 5.49 6.86 21.61
C THR A 363 5.39 6.15 20.26
N CYS A 364 5.25 4.83 20.26
CA CYS A 364 4.97 4.07 19.03
C CYS A 364 3.58 4.34 18.43
N TRP A 365 2.66 5.00 19.15
CA TRP A 365 1.28 5.21 18.72
C TRP A 365 1.07 6.53 17.96
N GLU A 366 0.04 6.53 17.12
CA GLU A 366 -0.46 7.70 16.40
C GLU A 366 -1.77 8.20 17.03
N GLN A 367 -2.25 9.36 16.57
CA GLN A 367 -3.54 9.91 16.94
C GLN A 367 -4.56 9.64 15.84
N ALA A 368 -5.80 9.28 16.21
CA ALA A 368 -6.90 9.13 15.26
C ALA A 368 -7.40 10.52 14.84
N ILE A 369 -7.55 10.76 13.55
CA ILE A 369 -7.91 12.05 12.98
C ILE A 369 -9.29 11.94 12.31
N TYR A 370 -10.28 12.65 12.84
CA TYR A 370 -11.62 12.73 12.27
C TYR A 370 -11.78 14.03 11.47
N PRO A 371 -11.66 14.00 10.12
CA PRO A 371 -11.67 15.22 9.31
C PRO A 371 -13.06 15.88 9.30
N ILE A 372 -13.10 17.18 8.99
CA ILE A 372 -14.34 17.97 8.86
C ILE A 372 -14.57 18.38 7.40
N HIS A 373 -15.63 17.85 6.81
CA HIS A 373 -16.01 18.09 5.41
C HIS A 373 -17.04 19.21 5.23
N SER A 374 -17.65 19.71 6.30
CA SER A 374 -18.65 20.77 6.23
C SER A 374 -18.03 22.06 5.66
N PRO A 375 -18.73 22.78 4.76
CA PRO A 375 -18.32 24.12 4.34
C PRO A 375 -18.52 25.15 5.46
N PHE A 376 -19.40 24.87 6.43
CA PHE A 376 -19.59 25.67 7.64
C PHE A 376 -18.65 25.18 8.74
N ASN A 377 -17.38 25.58 8.65
CA ASN A 377 -16.33 25.11 9.55
C ASN A 377 -15.60 26.25 10.28
N THR A 378 -16.01 27.49 10.05
CA THR A 378 -15.44 28.64 10.74
C THR A 378 -16.25 28.87 12.01
N VAL A 379 -15.58 28.76 13.16
CA VAL A 379 -16.17 28.89 14.49
C VAL A 379 -15.56 30.09 15.21
N LYS A 380 -16.40 30.86 15.90
CA LYS A 380 -16.02 32.04 16.67
C LYS A 380 -16.02 31.69 18.15
N CYS A 381 -15.22 32.43 18.92
CA CYS A 381 -15.25 32.36 20.38
C CYS A 381 -16.69 32.59 20.88
N GLY A 382 -17.24 31.61 21.61
CA GLY A 382 -18.62 31.60 22.09
C GLY A 382 -19.60 30.74 21.28
N ASP A 383 -19.18 30.17 20.15
CA ASP A 383 -19.94 29.12 19.47
C ASP A 383 -19.80 27.80 20.25
N GLU A 384 -20.88 27.02 20.37
CA GLU A 384 -20.84 25.70 20.99
C GLU A 384 -20.80 24.61 19.90
N ILE A 385 -19.94 23.60 20.05
CA ILE A 385 -20.04 22.36 19.26
C ILE A 385 -20.53 21.24 20.16
N LEU A 386 -21.61 20.59 19.75
CA LEU A 386 -22.06 19.33 20.33
C LEU A 386 -21.26 18.19 19.71
N VAL A 387 -20.55 17.42 20.53
CA VAL A 387 -19.83 16.22 20.10
C VAL A 387 -20.60 14.99 20.61
N GLU A 388 -21.13 14.22 19.67
CA GLU A 388 -21.75 12.92 19.90
C GLU A 388 -20.70 11.83 19.71
N VAL A 389 -20.48 11.05 20.77
CA VAL A 389 -19.53 9.95 20.78
C VAL A 389 -20.31 8.65 20.75
N SER A 390 -19.97 7.74 19.83
CA SER A 390 -20.57 6.41 19.79
C SER A 390 -19.55 5.33 19.44
N CYS A 391 -19.80 4.11 19.91
CA CYS A 391 -19.06 2.92 19.52
C CYS A 391 -20.02 2.04 18.70
N LYS A 392 -19.91 2.09 17.37
CA LYS A 392 -20.73 1.31 16.43
C LYS A 392 -19.81 0.66 15.40
N ASP A 393 -20.18 -0.51 14.90
CA ASP A 393 -19.46 -1.24 13.84
C ASP A 393 -17.97 -1.52 14.16
N SER A 394 -17.65 -1.69 15.45
CA SER A 394 -16.27 -1.85 15.96
C SER A 394 -15.39 -0.59 15.91
N TYR A 395 -15.95 0.59 15.59
CA TYR A 395 -15.22 1.85 15.57
C TYR A 395 -15.75 2.87 16.59
N LEU A 396 -14.83 3.68 17.11
CA LEU A 396 -15.18 4.93 17.77
C LEU A 396 -15.59 5.95 16.70
N ARG A 397 -16.77 6.54 16.83
CA ARG A 397 -17.29 7.57 15.92
C ARG A 397 -17.54 8.86 16.70
N LEU A 398 -17.00 9.97 16.18
CA LEU A 398 -17.22 11.33 16.71
C LEU A 398 -17.99 12.15 15.67
N CYS A 399 -19.28 12.35 15.93
CA CYS A 399 -20.15 13.22 15.14
C CYS A 399 -20.24 14.59 15.81
N CYS A 400 -20.22 15.66 15.02
CA CYS A 400 -20.26 17.01 15.56
C CYS A 400 -21.36 17.83 14.90
N THR A 401 -22.15 18.51 15.73
CA THR A 401 -23.14 19.49 15.30
C THR A 401 -22.72 20.84 15.88
N ILE A 402 -22.41 21.80 15.02
CA ILE A 402 -22.12 23.17 15.44
C ILE A 402 -23.45 23.80 15.83
N LEU A 403 -23.57 24.24 17.08
CA LEU A 403 -24.72 24.98 17.60
C LEU A 403 -24.35 26.46 17.51
N THR A 404 -24.85 27.14 16.48
CA THR A 404 -24.57 28.57 16.34
C THR A 404 -25.41 29.38 17.32
N ALA A 405 -24.86 30.47 17.88
CA ALA A 405 -25.55 31.33 18.85
C ALA A 405 -26.80 32.05 18.30
N ASN A 406 -27.15 31.87 17.01
CA ASN A 406 -28.33 32.44 16.40
C ASN A 406 -29.19 31.34 15.74
N PRO A 407 -30.23 30.83 16.42
CA PRO A 407 -31.14 29.81 15.88
C PRO A 407 -31.78 30.21 14.54
N GLU A 408 -31.92 31.52 14.28
CA GLU A 408 -32.38 32.05 12.99
C GLU A 408 -31.40 31.78 11.85
N ALA A 409 -30.09 31.71 12.08
CA ALA A 409 -29.11 31.42 11.03
C ALA A 409 -29.17 29.95 10.59
N GLU A 410 -29.34 29.02 11.53
CA GLU A 410 -29.62 27.61 11.24
C GLU A 410 -30.98 27.41 10.57
N LEU A 411 -32.03 28.09 11.04
CA LEU A 411 -33.31 28.10 10.36
C LEU A 411 -33.20 28.72 8.97
N CYS A 412 -32.43 29.79 8.76
CA CYS A 412 -32.21 30.42 7.46
C CYS A 412 -31.37 29.53 6.52
N SER A 413 -30.37 28.79 7.01
CA SER A 413 -29.61 27.81 6.24
C SER A 413 -30.46 26.58 5.90
N ALA A 414 -31.28 26.09 6.84
CA ALA A 414 -32.26 25.04 6.60
C ALA A 414 -33.39 25.50 5.65
N LEU A 415 -33.85 26.75 5.78
CA LEU A 415 -34.84 27.39 4.90
C LEU A 415 -34.26 27.68 3.51
N ALA A 416 -32.98 28.05 3.40
CA ALA A 416 -32.27 28.17 2.13
C ALA A 416 -32.11 26.81 1.44
N GLY A 417 -31.94 25.73 2.22
CA GLY A 417 -32.01 24.35 1.72
C GLY A 417 -33.42 23.91 1.32
N LEU A 418 -34.47 24.50 1.93
CA LEU A 418 -35.88 24.25 1.59
C LEU A 418 -36.38 25.11 0.41
N GLN A 419 -35.72 26.24 0.12
CA GLN A 419 -36.07 27.17 -0.95
C GLN A 419 -35.08 27.12 -2.12
N THR A 420 -35.05 26.00 -2.83
CA THR A 420 -35.08 26.02 -4.30
C THR A 420 -35.47 24.63 -4.81
N ASN A 421 -36.72 24.50 -5.31
CA ASN A 421 -37.03 23.62 -6.44
C ASN A 421 -36.36 24.17 -7.71
N GLN A 422 -35.05 24.39 -7.65
CA GLN A 422 -34.18 24.40 -8.82
C GLN A 422 -33.36 23.14 -8.67
N GLU A 423 -33.55 22.21 -9.61
CA GLU A 423 -32.77 20.99 -9.76
C GLU A 423 -31.30 21.37 -10.02
N ILE A 424 -30.56 21.72 -8.96
CA ILE A 424 -29.11 21.62 -8.95
C ILE A 424 -28.85 20.15 -8.60
N PRO A 425 -28.34 19.32 -9.52
CA PRO A 425 -28.04 17.95 -9.19
C PRO A 425 -26.94 17.98 -8.12
N SER A 426 -27.30 17.69 -6.86
CA SER A 426 -26.33 17.55 -5.78
C SER A 426 -25.55 16.23 -5.93
N CYS A 427 -24.83 16.08 -7.04
CA CYS A 427 -23.90 14.98 -7.19
C CYS A 427 -22.78 15.18 -6.18
N ALA A 428 -22.54 14.18 -5.34
CA ALA A 428 -21.45 14.17 -4.39
C ALA A 428 -20.41 13.16 -4.86
N PHE A 429 -19.17 13.59 -5.02
CA PHE A 429 -18.08 12.76 -5.56
C PHE A 429 -17.04 12.44 -4.49
N MET A 430 -16.86 11.15 -4.24
CA MET A 430 -15.73 10.65 -3.46
C MET A 430 -14.47 10.64 -4.33
N LEU A 431 -13.36 11.17 -3.80
CA LEU A 431 -12.00 11.03 -4.34
C LEU A 431 -11.09 10.51 -3.24
N GLU A 432 -10.12 9.66 -3.58
CA GLU A 432 -9.12 9.21 -2.62
C GLU A 432 -8.38 10.41 -2.02
N SER A 433 -7.93 10.30 -0.77
CA SER A 433 -7.24 11.41 -0.08
C SER A 433 -5.99 11.89 -0.83
N SER A 434 -5.31 10.98 -1.54
CA SER A 434 -4.16 11.30 -2.39
C SER A 434 -4.55 12.03 -3.69
N GLU A 435 -5.67 11.66 -4.31
CA GLU A 435 -6.24 12.35 -5.49
C GLU A 435 -6.72 13.76 -5.10
N MET A 436 -7.34 13.91 -3.93
CA MET A 436 -7.74 15.22 -3.41
C MET A 436 -6.54 16.10 -3.05
N ALA A 437 -5.48 15.53 -2.48
CA ALA A 437 -4.24 16.25 -2.23
C ALA A 437 -3.56 16.69 -3.54
N LEU A 438 -3.58 15.83 -4.57
CA LEU A 438 -3.11 16.19 -5.90
C LEU A 438 -3.94 17.32 -6.49
N LEU A 439 -5.28 17.23 -6.45
CA LEU A 439 -6.20 18.27 -6.93
C LEU A 439 -5.94 19.63 -6.25
N ASN A 440 -5.66 19.62 -4.94
CA ASN A 440 -5.29 20.80 -4.16
C ASN A 440 -3.87 21.33 -4.43
N ASN A 441 -3.03 20.60 -5.17
CA ASN A 441 -1.68 21.01 -5.53
C ASN A 441 -1.70 22.02 -6.69
N THR A 442 -1.93 23.29 -6.36
CA THR A 442 -2.00 24.35 -7.37
C THR A 442 -0.66 24.56 -8.10
N VAL A 443 0.47 24.28 -7.45
CA VAL A 443 1.81 24.39 -8.08
C VAL A 443 1.98 23.35 -9.19
N TYR A 444 1.54 22.12 -8.96
CA TYR A 444 1.52 21.05 -9.96
C TYR A 444 0.72 21.48 -11.20
N HIS A 445 -0.55 21.84 -11.01
CA HIS A 445 -1.43 22.23 -12.11
C HIS A 445 -0.91 23.47 -12.86
N ASN A 446 -0.48 24.51 -12.15
CA ASN A 446 0.08 25.71 -12.79
C ASN A 446 1.34 25.39 -13.61
N SER A 447 2.15 24.42 -13.20
CA SER A 447 3.34 23.99 -13.95
C SER A 447 2.94 23.24 -15.22
N PHE A 448 2.00 22.30 -15.13
CA PHE A 448 1.43 21.61 -16.29
C PHE A 448 0.76 22.57 -17.27
N GLN A 449 -0.05 23.51 -16.78
CA GLN A 449 -0.72 24.52 -17.61
C GLN A 449 0.30 25.35 -18.42
N LYS A 450 1.37 25.84 -17.77
CA LYS A 450 2.44 26.59 -18.43
C LYS A 450 3.19 25.76 -19.47
N ALA A 451 3.47 24.49 -19.15
CA ALA A 451 4.20 23.59 -20.05
C ALA A 451 3.35 23.22 -21.28
N MET A 452 2.08 22.85 -21.07
CA MET A 452 1.12 22.55 -22.13
C MET A 452 0.87 23.76 -23.01
N SER A 453 0.70 24.96 -22.44
CA SER A 453 0.52 26.20 -23.21
C SER A 453 1.68 26.44 -24.18
N LYS A 454 2.93 26.28 -23.73
CA LYS A 454 4.12 26.39 -24.59
C LYS A 454 4.15 25.34 -25.70
N LEU A 455 3.85 24.09 -25.37
CA LEU A 455 3.78 23.00 -26.34
C LEU A 455 2.73 23.30 -27.42
N LEU A 456 1.53 23.66 -27.01
CA LEU A 456 0.41 23.94 -27.92
C LEU A 456 0.75 25.13 -28.84
N VAL A 457 1.39 26.19 -28.33
CA VAL A 457 1.87 27.30 -29.17
C VAL A 457 2.89 26.82 -30.20
N SER A 458 3.85 25.99 -29.79
CA SER A 458 4.86 25.42 -30.69
C SER A 458 4.22 24.58 -31.80
N LEU A 459 3.34 23.64 -31.43
CA LEU A 459 2.63 22.77 -32.39
C LEU A 459 1.75 23.58 -33.35
N LYS A 460 1.01 24.58 -32.85
CA LYS A 460 0.21 25.50 -33.69
C LYS A 460 1.09 26.23 -34.70
N SER A 461 2.27 26.71 -34.29
CA SER A 461 3.20 27.43 -35.17
C SER A 461 3.76 26.53 -36.28
N THR A 462 4.17 25.30 -35.93
CA THR A 462 4.67 24.30 -36.88
C THR A 462 3.60 23.94 -37.91
N ARG A 463 2.36 23.68 -37.48
CA ARG A 463 1.25 23.33 -38.39
C ARG A 463 0.88 24.47 -39.33
N ARG A 464 0.86 25.72 -38.85
CA ARG A 464 0.65 26.91 -39.69
C ARG A 464 1.74 27.10 -40.75
N SER A 465 2.97 26.66 -40.48
CA SER A 465 4.06 26.73 -41.46
C SER A 465 3.99 25.65 -42.55
N GLN A 466 3.24 24.57 -42.31
CA GLN A 466 3.19 23.38 -43.17
C GLN A 466 1.92 23.27 -44.03
N GLN A 467 0.83 24.00 -43.72
CA GLN A 467 -0.45 23.92 -44.41
C GLN A 467 -0.90 25.24 -45.05
N SER A 468 -1.28 25.20 -46.34
CA SER A 468 -1.94 26.28 -47.07
C SER A 468 -3.48 26.15 -46.98
N ASP A 469 -4.14 27.10 -46.32
CA ASP A 469 -5.58 27.46 -46.39
C ASP A 469 -6.66 26.34 -46.38
N THR A 470 -6.40 25.20 -45.74
CA THR A 470 -7.43 24.19 -45.41
C THR A 470 -7.58 24.06 -43.89
N GLU A 471 -8.75 23.63 -43.41
CA GLU A 471 -9.05 23.41 -41.98
C GLU A 471 -7.90 22.67 -41.29
N LEU A 472 -7.31 23.32 -40.28
CA LEU A 472 -6.21 22.77 -39.49
C LEU A 472 -6.71 21.51 -38.75
N ASP A 473 -6.04 20.36 -38.97
CA ASP A 473 -6.29 19.13 -38.17
C ASP A 473 -6.12 19.50 -36.68
N PRO A 474 -7.02 19.09 -35.78
CA PRO A 474 -6.89 19.38 -34.35
C PRO A 474 -5.65 18.75 -33.74
N ILE A 475 -5.17 19.37 -32.67
CA ILE A 475 -4.10 18.85 -31.80
C ILE A 475 -4.74 17.83 -30.87
N TYR A 476 -4.32 16.57 -30.97
CA TYR A 476 -4.86 15.49 -30.14
C TYR A 476 -3.99 15.30 -28.89
N VAL A 477 -4.58 15.46 -27.71
CA VAL A 477 -3.91 15.29 -26.41
C VAL A 477 -4.54 14.10 -25.67
N LEU A 478 -3.72 13.15 -25.23
CA LEU A 478 -4.18 12.00 -24.44
C LEU A 478 -3.62 12.06 -23.02
N ASP A 479 -4.50 12.02 -22.02
CA ASP A 479 -4.16 11.87 -20.61
C ASP A 479 -4.25 10.39 -20.17
N VAL A 480 -3.09 9.82 -19.85
CA VAL A 480 -2.92 8.43 -19.38
C VAL A 480 -2.67 8.35 -17.88
N SER A 481 -3.10 9.37 -17.13
CA SER A 481 -2.96 9.38 -15.67
C SER A 481 -3.75 8.25 -15.00
N GLU A 482 -3.17 7.65 -13.97
CA GLU A 482 -3.85 6.65 -13.15
C GLU A 482 -4.67 7.35 -12.06
N GLY A 483 -5.99 7.16 -12.06
CA GLY A 483 -6.90 7.78 -11.10
C GLY A 483 -7.60 9.03 -11.64
N PHE A 484 -8.04 9.92 -10.76
CA PHE A 484 -8.69 11.17 -11.15
C PHE A 484 -7.66 12.25 -11.55
N SER A 485 -7.75 12.75 -12.78
CA SER A 485 -6.89 13.83 -13.32
C SER A 485 -7.71 14.84 -14.11
N VAL A 486 -7.45 16.13 -13.89
CA VAL A 486 -8.06 17.25 -14.63
C VAL A 486 -7.19 17.76 -15.78
N LEU A 487 -6.03 17.12 -16.05
CA LEU A 487 -5.07 17.62 -17.04
C LEU A 487 -5.61 17.61 -18.47
N SER A 488 -6.45 16.63 -18.82
CA SER A 488 -7.15 16.60 -20.11
C SER A 488 -8.06 17.82 -20.29
N LEU A 489 -8.86 18.17 -19.28
CA LEU A 489 -9.73 19.36 -19.29
C LEU A 489 -8.92 20.65 -19.40
N MET A 490 -7.80 20.74 -18.67
CA MET A 490 -6.90 21.89 -18.75
C MET A 490 -6.29 22.04 -20.15
N ALA A 491 -5.93 20.94 -20.80
CA ALA A 491 -5.41 20.96 -22.17
C ALA A 491 -6.47 21.46 -23.17
N ALA A 492 -7.71 21.00 -23.02
CA ALA A 492 -8.83 21.46 -23.86
C ALA A 492 -9.13 22.95 -23.64
N GLN A 493 -9.14 23.43 -22.39
CA GLN A 493 -9.36 24.85 -22.06
C GLN A 493 -8.33 25.78 -22.71
N LEU A 494 -7.04 25.39 -22.74
CA LEU A 494 -5.97 26.12 -23.43
C LEU A 494 -6.17 26.19 -24.96
N GLY A 495 -7.02 25.33 -25.52
CA GLY A 495 -7.45 25.39 -26.91
C GLY A 495 -8.37 26.58 -27.20
N PHE A 496 -9.18 27.01 -26.23
CA PHE A 496 -10.14 28.11 -26.36
C PHE A 496 -9.53 29.49 -26.11
N ASP A 497 -8.52 29.58 -25.24
CA ASP A 497 -7.97 30.85 -24.71
C ASP A 497 -7.06 31.61 -25.71
N SER A 498 -7.06 31.23 -26.99
CA SER A 498 -6.22 31.85 -28.03
C SER A 498 -7.03 32.43 -29.19
N SER A 499 -7.88 33.44 -28.94
CA SER A 499 -8.24 34.41 -29.98
C SER A 499 -8.79 35.73 -29.40
N GLU A 500 -8.23 36.85 -29.86
CA GLU A 500 -8.88 38.17 -29.85
C GLU A 500 -10.14 38.19 -30.75
N ASP A 501 -10.40 37.12 -31.51
CA ASP A 501 -11.59 36.93 -32.34
C ASP A 501 -12.42 35.74 -31.85
N LYS A 502 -13.46 36.03 -31.06
CA LYS A 502 -14.45 35.08 -30.52
C LYS A 502 -15.36 34.42 -31.58
N GLN A 503 -15.01 34.46 -32.86
CA GLN A 503 -15.96 34.08 -33.93
C GLN A 503 -15.54 32.99 -34.91
N ILE A 504 -14.35 32.40 -34.85
CA ILE A 504 -14.00 31.26 -35.73
C ILE A 504 -13.11 30.23 -35.00
N SER A 505 -13.56 28.97 -34.99
CA SER A 505 -12.90 27.72 -34.56
C SER A 505 -12.89 27.32 -33.06
N PRO A 506 -14.04 26.98 -32.45
CA PRO A 506 -14.02 26.05 -31.31
C PRO A 506 -13.48 24.69 -31.80
N GLY A 507 -12.48 24.10 -31.11
CA GLY A 507 -12.04 22.72 -31.37
C GLY A 507 -10.64 22.50 -31.94
N LEU A 508 -9.69 23.44 -31.82
CA LEU A 508 -8.30 23.23 -32.28
C LEU A 508 -7.51 22.24 -31.40
N VAL A 509 -7.93 21.98 -30.16
CA VAL A 509 -7.34 20.97 -29.28
C VAL A 509 -8.45 20.01 -28.88
N GLN A 510 -8.22 18.71 -29.09
CA GLN A 510 -9.09 17.64 -28.63
C GLN A 510 -8.37 16.83 -27.56
N ALA A 511 -8.84 16.93 -26.32
CA ALA A 511 -8.24 16.23 -25.19
C ALA A 511 -9.06 15.01 -24.77
N TYR A 512 -8.36 13.93 -24.47
CA TYR A 512 -8.93 12.63 -24.14
C TYR A 512 -8.39 12.18 -22.79
N SER A 513 -9.23 11.53 -21.99
CA SER A 513 -8.80 10.88 -20.74
C SER A 513 -8.98 9.37 -20.88
N SER A 514 -7.97 8.62 -20.43
CA SER A 514 -8.02 7.14 -20.37
C SER A 514 -8.69 6.59 -19.10
N VAL A 515 -9.25 7.44 -18.24
CA VAL A 515 -9.80 7.01 -16.95
C VAL A 515 -10.92 5.99 -17.13
N GLU A 516 -10.75 4.82 -16.53
CA GLU A 516 -11.70 3.71 -16.67
C GLU A 516 -12.86 3.77 -15.66
N LYS A 517 -12.62 4.36 -14.48
CA LYS A 517 -13.62 4.44 -13.40
C LYS A 517 -14.81 5.31 -13.82
N GLU A 518 -16.00 4.73 -13.90
CA GLU A 518 -17.25 5.41 -14.31
C GLU A 518 -17.56 6.65 -13.45
N HIS A 519 -17.27 6.57 -12.15
CA HIS A 519 -17.43 7.68 -11.22
C HIS A 519 -16.56 8.90 -11.60
N HIS A 520 -15.29 8.67 -11.93
CA HIS A 520 -14.36 9.72 -12.37
C HIS A 520 -14.75 10.27 -13.75
N GLN A 521 -15.15 9.39 -14.68
CA GLN A 521 -15.66 9.81 -15.98
C GLN A 521 -16.85 10.76 -15.85
N THR A 522 -17.79 10.46 -14.94
CA THR A 522 -18.96 11.29 -14.68
C THR A 522 -18.57 12.65 -14.12
N MET A 523 -17.63 12.68 -13.17
CA MET A 523 -17.09 13.92 -12.62
C MET A 523 -16.43 14.79 -13.69
N LEU A 524 -15.60 14.20 -14.58
CA LEU A 524 -14.96 14.93 -15.67
C LEU A 524 -15.97 15.51 -16.66
N ARG A 525 -17.03 14.77 -17.01
CA ARG A 525 -18.11 15.27 -17.89
C ARG A 525 -18.82 16.48 -17.29
N LEU A 526 -19.10 16.45 -15.97
CA LEU A 526 -19.73 17.59 -15.29
C LEU A 526 -18.80 18.80 -15.24
N LEU A 527 -17.51 18.60 -14.96
CA LEU A 527 -16.51 19.68 -15.01
C LEU A 527 -16.41 20.29 -16.39
N ALA A 528 -16.31 19.47 -17.43
CA ALA A 528 -16.22 19.91 -18.82
C ALA A 528 -17.43 20.80 -19.17
N LYS A 529 -18.64 20.29 -18.94
CA LYS A 529 -19.90 21.03 -19.17
C LYS A 529 -19.96 22.34 -18.38
N GLY A 530 -19.58 22.33 -17.10
CA GLY A 530 -19.58 23.52 -16.25
C GLY A 530 -18.57 24.59 -16.66
N ASN A 531 -17.50 24.19 -17.35
CA ASN A 531 -16.47 25.09 -17.87
C ASN A 531 -16.66 25.46 -19.35
N GLY A 532 -17.84 25.16 -19.92
CA GLY A 532 -18.17 25.50 -21.31
C GLY A 532 -17.46 24.64 -22.35
N ASP A 533 -16.99 23.46 -21.95
CA ASP A 533 -16.28 22.51 -22.79
C ASP A 533 -17.06 21.19 -22.93
N ASP A 534 -17.72 20.99 -24.06
CA ASP A 534 -18.38 19.71 -24.39
C ASP A 534 -17.45 18.75 -25.17
N SER A 535 -16.16 19.09 -25.34
CA SER A 535 -15.24 18.41 -26.27
C SER A 535 -14.40 17.30 -25.66
N VAL A 536 -14.45 17.11 -24.34
CA VAL A 536 -13.61 16.09 -23.68
C VAL A 536 -14.19 14.71 -23.95
N LEU A 537 -13.56 14.04 -24.90
CA LEU A 537 -13.95 12.72 -25.35
C LEU A 537 -13.27 11.66 -24.47
N LEU A 538 -14.07 10.87 -23.78
CA LEU A 538 -13.61 9.76 -22.94
C LEU A 538 -13.33 8.48 -23.75
N GLN A 539 -13.43 8.55 -25.08
CA GLN A 539 -13.23 7.43 -25.98
C GLN A 539 -12.26 7.84 -27.07
N ARG A 540 -11.35 6.93 -27.41
CA ARG A 540 -10.36 7.10 -28.48
C ARG A 540 -11.08 7.52 -29.78
N PRO A 541 -10.47 8.40 -30.61
CA PRO A 541 -11.04 8.72 -31.92
C PRO A 541 -11.30 7.43 -32.72
N ALA A 542 -12.41 7.37 -33.45
CA ALA A 542 -12.81 6.21 -34.25
C ALA A 542 -11.87 5.92 -35.45
N THR A 543 -10.92 6.81 -35.73
CA THR A 543 -9.92 6.69 -36.79
C THR A 543 -8.53 6.46 -36.19
N GLU A 544 -7.66 5.76 -36.92
CA GLU A 544 -6.26 5.55 -36.53
C GLU A 544 -5.47 6.88 -36.61
N LYS A 545 -5.71 7.78 -35.65
CA LYS A 545 -4.98 9.04 -35.49
C LYS A 545 -3.84 8.86 -34.48
N LEU A 546 -2.72 9.50 -34.77
CA LEU A 546 -1.59 9.64 -33.86
C LEU A 546 -1.80 10.85 -32.93
N TRP A 547 -1.14 10.84 -31.78
CA TRP A 547 -1.27 11.87 -30.75
C TRP A 547 -0.22 12.96 -30.92
N SER A 548 -0.63 14.21 -30.73
CA SER A 548 0.29 15.35 -30.66
C SER A 548 0.98 15.45 -29.30
N ALA A 549 0.25 15.09 -28.24
CA ALA A 549 0.80 15.01 -26.90
C ALA A 549 0.20 13.84 -26.11
N ILE A 550 1.03 13.14 -25.35
CA ILE A 550 0.57 12.11 -24.41
C ILE A 550 1.10 12.47 -23.02
N ILE A 551 0.20 12.58 -22.05
CA ILE A 551 0.52 12.82 -20.65
C ILE A 551 0.60 11.46 -19.96
N LEU A 552 1.74 11.17 -19.34
CA LEU A 552 1.97 9.99 -18.53
C LEU A 552 2.08 10.40 -17.07
N ASP A 553 1.33 9.73 -16.21
CA ASP A 553 1.56 9.79 -14.78
C ASP A 553 2.72 8.84 -14.43
N CYS A 554 3.81 9.42 -13.93
CA CYS A 554 5.06 8.70 -13.74
C CYS A 554 5.35 8.32 -12.30
N ILE A 555 4.78 9.05 -11.34
CA ILE A 555 5.14 8.97 -9.92
C ILE A 555 3.87 8.80 -9.12
N GLU A 556 3.82 7.75 -8.31
CA GLU A 556 2.76 7.53 -7.35
C GLU A 556 2.77 8.62 -6.28
N THR A 557 1.61 8.88 -5.68
CA THR A 557 1.48 9.88 -4.60
C THR A 557 2.30 9.52 -3.36
N CYS A 558 2.70 8.26 -3.19
CA CYS A 558 3.62 7.77 -2.16
C CYS A 558 5.12 8.00 -2.47
N GLY A 559 5.45 8.55 -3.66
CA GLY A 559 6.80 8.88 -4.09
C GLY A 559 7.52 7.81 -4.91
N LEU A 560 6.87 6.67 -5.21
CA LEU A 560 7.43 5.59 -6.03
C LEU A 560 7.23 5.85 -7.53
N ILE A 561 8.09 5.26 -8.35
CA ILE A 561 7.88 5.24 -9.81
C ILE A 561 6.79 4.23 -10.12
N ARG A 562 5.81 4.63 -10.93
CA ARG A 562 4.72 3.74 -11.34
C ARG A 562 5.26 2.50 -12.06
N GLN A 563 4.66 1.35 -11.77
CA GLN A 563 5.01 0.10 -12.44
C GLN A 563 4.80 0.20 -13.95
N LYS A 564 5.66 -0.49 -14.71
CA LYS A 564 5.59 -0.54 -16.19
C LYS A 564 5.69 0.82 -16.88
N LEU A 565 6.17 1.87 -16.20
CA LEU A 565 6.30 3.20 -16.79
C LEU A 565 7.11 3.19 -18.08
N MET A 566 8.20 2.41 -18.15
CA MET A 566 9.03 2.31 -19.35
C MET A 566 8.27 1.69 -20.53
N GLU A 567 7.51 0.63 -20.28
CA GLU A 567 6.66 -0.01 -21.30
C GLU A 567 5.60 0.97 -21.81
N LYS A 568 4.94 1.69 -20.89
CA LYS A 568 3.97 2.74 -21.23
C LYS A 568 4.62 3.85 -22.06
N ALA A 569 5.83 4.29 -21.70
CA ALA A 569 6.57 5.32 -22.43
C ALA A 569 6.97 4.85 -23.84
N THR A 570 7.40 3.59 -24.00
CA THR A 570 7.70 2.99 -25.29
C THR A 570 6.45 2.91 -26.17
N LEU A 571 5.33 2.44 -25.62
CA LEU A 571 4.05 2.39 -26.33
C LEU A 571 3.56 3.80 -26.71
N ALA A 572 3.62 4.76 -25.79
CA ALA A 572 3.26 6.14 -26.04
C ALA A 572 4.09 6.72 -27.20
N ARG A 573 5.39 6.44 -27.25
CA ARG A 573 6.27 6.91 -28.34
C ARG A 573 5.85 6.38 -29.71
N CYS A 574 5.33 5.16 -29.80
CA CYS A 574 4.81 4.57 -31.03
C CYS A 574 3.47 5.17 -31.47
N LEU A 575 2.76 5.85 -30.57
CA LEU A 575 1.45 6.45 -30.84
C LEU A 575 1.53 7.96 -31.10
N LEU A 576 2.72 8.56 -31.08
CA LEU A 576 2.93 9.98 -31.34
C LEU A 576 3.06 10.27 -32.83
N GLU A 577 2.54 11.41 -33.26
CA GLU A 577 2.79 11.96 -34.58
C GLU A 577 4.23 12.52 -34.69
N ASP A 578 4.65 12.86 -35.91
CA ASP A 578 5.91 13.53 -36.14
C ASP A 578 5.92 14.91 -35.43
N GLY A 579 6.88 15.09 -34.52
CA GLY A 579 6.93 16.27 -33.65
C GLY A 579 6.02 16.21 -32.42
N GLY A 580 5.36 15.08 -32.16
CA GLY A 580 4.60 14.84 -30.94
C GLY A 580 5.48 14.61 -29.70
N HIS A 581 4.96 14.98 -28.52
CA HIS A 581 5.69 14.97 -27.23
C HIS A 581 5.01 14.09 -26.17
N ILE A 582 5.84 13.50 -25.29
CA ILE A 582 5.38 12.88 -24.03
C ILE A 582 5.56 13.91 -22.91
N PHE A 583 4.58 14.00 -22.01
CA PHE A 583 4.63 14.84 -20.81
C PHE A 583 4.54 13.99 -19.53
N PRO A 584 5.45 14.16 -18.56
CA PRO A 584 6.68 14.97 -18.62
C PRO A 584 7.73 14.38 -19.59
N GLU A 585 8.59 15.24 -20.16
CA GLU A 585 9.63 14.81 -21.13
C GLU A 585 10.74 13.96 -20.51
N ARG A 586 11.02 14.17 -19.21
CA ARG A 586 12.05 13.46 -18.45
C ARG A 586 11.75 13.50 -16.96
N ILE A 587 12.26 12.50 -16.25
CA ILE A 587 12.26 12.43 -14.79
C ILE A 587 13.72 12.43 -14.33
N VAL A 588 14.01 13.13 -13.25
CA VAL A 588 15.31 13.07 -12.57
C VAL A 588 15.07 12.63 -11.14
N ILE A 589 15.67 11.51 -10.77
CA ILE A 589 15.64 11.01 -9.40
C ILE A 589 16.83 11.61 -8.66
N HIS A 590 16.54 12.28 -7.54
CA HIS A 590 17.54 12.82 -6.64
C HIS A 590 17.61 11.96 -5.38
N GLY A 591 18.82 11.70 -4.89
CA GLY A 591 19.06 10.98 -3.64
C GLY A 591 19.98 11.76 -2.72
N MET A 592 19.82 11.56 -1.42
CA MET A 592 20.65 12.17 -0.37
C MET A 592 20.95 11.12 0.69
N LEU A 593 22.20 11.04 1.14
CA LEU A 593 22.57 10.22 2.28
C LEU A 593 22.14 10.95 3.56
N VAL A 594 21.46 10.23 4.45
CA VAL A 594 20.97 10.74 5.73
C VAL A 594 21.28 9.75 6.85
N GLU A 595 21.53 10.27 8.04
CA GLU A 595 21.57 9.48 9.27
C GLU A 595 20.25 9.72 10.02
N SER A 596 19.52 8.65 10.36
CA SER A 596 18.22 8.76 11.01
C SER A 596 17.97 7.59 11.95
N ASP A 597 18.04 7.86 13.25
CA ASP A 597 17.71 6.89 14.30
C ASP A 597 16.25 6.45 14.23
N THR A 598 15.34 7.35 13.83
CA THR A 598 13.92 7.03 13.66
C THR A 598 13.72 5.94 12.61
N LEU A 599 14.29 6.11 11.41
CA LEU A 599 14.16 5.13 10.34
C LEU A 599 14.81 3.79 10.72
N LEU A 600 15.92 3.84 11.47
CA LEU A 600 16.55 2.63 11.98
C LEU A 600 15.63 1.87 12.94
N ARG A 601 14.96 2.57 13.86
CA ARG A 601 14.01 1.98 14.83
C ARG A 601 12.70 1.49 14.17
N GLU A 602 12.28 2.12 13.08
CA GLU A 602 11.12 1.68 12.28
C GLU A 602 11.42 0.41 11.47
N SER A 603 12.68 0.18 11.10
CA SER A 603 13.06 -0.97 10.28
C SER A 603 13.61 -2.15 11.10
N ALA A 604 14.27 -1.91 12.23
CA ALA A 604 14.98 -2.94 12.99
C ALA A 604 14.98 -2.69 14.51
N VAL A 605 14.83 -3.76 15.30
CA VAL A 605 15.01 -3.74 16.76
C VAL A 605 16.49 -3.74 17.11
N GLN A 606 16.91 -2.81 17.96
CA GLN A 606 18.31 -2.60 18.32
C GLN A 606 18.66 -3.29 19.65
N GLY A 607 19.47 -4.33 19.58
CA GLY A 607 19.96 -5.05 20.77
C GLY A 607 18.84 -5.70 21.60
N THR A 608 19.09 -5.85 22.91
CA THR A 608 18.12 -6.41 23.87
C THR A 608 17.70 -5.41 24.96
N GLU A 609 18.30 -4.23 25.01
CA GLU A 609 18.04 -3.24 26.07
C GLU A 609 16.61 -2.70 25.99
N LEU A 610 16.17 -2.30 24.80
CA LEU A 610 14.82 -1.77 24.56
C LEU A 610 13.72 -2.84 24.79
N THR A 611 14.09 -4.12 24.66
CA THR A 611 13.23 -5.27 24.91
C THR A 611 13.42 -5.86 26.31
N LEU A 612 13.95 -5.08 27.26
CA LEU A 612 14.08 -5.46 28.68
C LEU A 612 14.91 -6.75 28.89
N GLY A 613 15.87 -7.00 28.03
CA GLY A 613 16.76 -8.17 28.04
C GLY A 613 16.28 -9.34 27.19
N PHE A 614 15.06 -9.31 26.63
CA PHE A 614 14.57 -10.38 25.77
C PHE A 614 15.35 -10.43 24.45
N ASN A 615 15.78 -11.64 24.07
CA ASN A 615 16.41 -11.90 22.80
C ASN A 615 15.36 -11.98 21.67
N ILE A 616 14.94 -10.84 21.14
CA ILE A 616 13.91 -10.73 20.09
C ILE A 616 14.51 -10.33 18.74
N ALA A 617 15.49 -9.42 18.76
CA ALA A 617 16.08 -8.82 17.57
C ALA A 617 16.54 -9.83 16.50
N PRO A 618 17.22 -10.96 16.82
CA PRO A 618 17.66 -11.93 15.81
C PRO A 618 16.52 -12.60 15.02
N PHE A 619 15.31 -12.62 15.57
CA PHE A 619 14.14 -13.25 14.96
C PHE A 619 13.35 -12.23 14.15
N VAL A 620 12.94 -11.13 14.77
CA VAL A 620 12.12 -10.10 14.09
C VAL A 620 12.89 -9.33 13.02
N ASN A 621 14.21 -9.14 13.18
CA ASN A 621 15.01 -8.41 12.20
C ASN A 621 15.26 -9.21 10.91
N GLN A 622 14.81 -10.47 10.82
CA GLN A 622 14.76 -11.16 9.53
C GLN A 622 13.76 -10.49 8.58
N PHE A 623 12.77 -9.77 9.12
CA PHE A 623 11.71 -9.08 8.37
C PHE A 623 11.98 -7.57 8.19
N THR A 624 13.23 -7.10 8.34
CA THR A 624 13.61 -5.69 8.08
C THR A 624 13.36 -5.30 6.62
N VAL A 625 13.10 -4.02 6.36
CA VAL A 625 12.97 -3.50 4.99
C VAL A 625 14.06 -2.49 4.66
N CYS A 626 14.58 -2.57 3.43
CA CYS A 626 15.62 -1.66 2.93
C CYS A 626 15.07 -0.39 2.26
N SER A 627 13.79 -0.37 1.92
CA SER A 627 13.11 0.77 1.30
C SER A 627 11.79 1.03 2.00
N SER A 628 11.56 2.28 2.39
CA SER A 628 10.31 2.74 2.97
C SER A 628 9.67 3.74 2.01
N ALA A 629 8.39 3.55 1.69
CA ALA A 629 7.61 4.48 0.88
C ALA A 629 6.72 5.35 1.79
N GLY A 630 5.98 6.31 1.23
CA GLY A 630 4.99 7.08 2.00
C GLY A 630 5.58 8.02 3.07
N LEU A 631 6.91 8.23 3.04
CA LEU A 631 7.64 9.10 3.94
C LEU A 631 7.56 10.56 3.52
N SER A 632 7.17 11.42 4.46
CA SER A 632 7.47 12.85 4.37
C SER A 632 8.94 13.06 4.74
N ILE A 633 9.80 13.29 3.74
CA ILE A 633 11.22 13.63 3.94
C ILE A 633 11.37 14.90 4.80
N LEU A 634 10.39 15.82 4.74
CA LEU A 634 10.41 17.06 5.52
C LEU A 634 10.24 16.84 7.02
N THR A 635 9.58 15.75 7.42
CA THR A 635 9.27 15.44 8.81
C THR A 635 9.95 14.15 9.29
N GLY A 636 10.62 13.44 8.37
CA GLY A 636 11.26 12.15 8.63
C GLY A 636 10.26 11.05 9.01
N TRP A 637 8.98 11.23 8.69
CA TRP A 637 7.89 10.35 9.12
C TRP A 637 7.02 9.97 7.92
N GLY A 638 6.78 8.68 7.74
CA GLY A 638 5.71 8.18 6.89
C GLY A 638 4.59 7.66 7.78
N GLY A 639 3.34 7.94 7.42
CA GLY A 639 2.23 7.29 8.10
C GLY A 639 2.43 5.78 8.10
N VAL A 640 2.01 5.09 9.17
CA VAL A 640 2.12 3.62 9.26
C VAL A 640 1.28 2.90 8.17
N HIS A 641 0.49 3.64 7.40
CA HIS A 641 -0.21 3.15 6.22
C HIS A 641 0.67 3.14 4.98
N LEU A 642 1.24 1.97 4.70
CA LEU A 642 1.65 1.59 3.35
C LEU A 642 0.72 0.49 2.86
N TYR A 643 0.06 0.78 1.74
CA TYR A 643 -0.93 -0.04 1.03
C TYR A 643 -0.49 -1.48 0.78
#